data_AF-A0A4Y3QWC9-F1
#
_entry.id   AF-A0A4Y3QWC9-F1
#
_cell.length_a   1.000
_cell.length_b   1.000
_cell.length_c   1.000
_cell.angle_alpha   90.00
_cell.angle_beta   90.00
_cell.angle_gamma   90.00
#
_symmetry.space_group_name_H-M   'P 1'
#
loop_
_entity.id
_entity.type
_entity.pdbx_description
1 polymer ?
#
loop_
_entity_poly.entity_id
_entity_poly.type
_entity_poly.pdbx_seq_one_letter_code
_entity_poly.pdbx_strand_id
1 'polypeptide(L)'
;MVEDSHRIVIVGSGPRGVGVLERLAARLADGTSRRTTVFLVDAVEVGCGRIWRSDQPDWFLMNTVCGEVTMFSGPPDDGPDRPGAGPSLAQWWQRRDPDNAGPNAYAPRALHGQYMRHVVDTAEAHLPPSATLHRITAAVEDLVPSPVGYTLRLSDGTWLRADRVVLTTGHPTPALTGVHGELAAFAAERPHLRYIRGDSPADMPLERIPATSTVGIVGIGLSFYDIMYALTVGRGGEFTEGPDGEVRYRPSGDEPRMAVGSRSGVPLPARGRNQKTAAYKAGSTLFTPATVRAHSPAGPLDFTRDVLPWLLAEIQLTYFSAVLRAEAPGRVDAFRAEVVARSRQGVPDVPALAKEHGVRDTSAAPDLWQLSRPFARRTFAGVADFDRALVEAMRRDLEHAERGNVDDALKTSLDVLRDTRWVIRELMDFAGFHPRAHRAFLADFAPRHSFLAAGPPRIRVRYAMALIEAGLLRVVGPGTRFTADAEADTFVLSSDAVPGSAVPADVLIDARIPDPDVTRDPSPLTVNLLRRGVWTEFVNGEGDDAFPTGGVAVTRAPFHPLTADGRPETGLTVLGLPTEHTRWFTLVGSGRPGPWNEFIRDADAVAAAALETAPRTGADTTPTAPAAATAPAAPPVDPALPAAGEETAPAPEPEGVPV
;
A
#
# COMPACT_ATOMS: atom_id res chain seq x y z
N MET A 1 -45.17 -7.40 15.40
CA MET A 1 -44.85 -7.00 14.02
C MET A 1 -43.48 -6.34 14.06
N VAL A 2 -42.39 -7.10 13.96
CA VAL A 2 -41.05 -6.51 13.90
C VAL A 2 -40.91 -5.96 12.49
N GLU A 3 -40.89 -4.64 12.33
CA GLU A 3 -40.66 -4.03 11.02
C GLU A 3 -39.35 -4.58 10.44
N ASP A 4 -39.46 -5.20 9.26
CA ASP A 4 -38.40 -5.99 8.63
C ASP A 4 -37.34 -5.04 8.02
N SER A 5 -36.52 -4.45 8.88
CA SER A 5 -35.44 -3.56 8.47
C SER A 5 -34.29 -4.34 7.84
N HIS A 6 -33.80 -3.86 6.70
CA HIS A 6 -32.59 -4.37 6.06
C HIS A 6 -31.36 -4.13 6.93
N ARG A 7 -30.64 -5.18 7.34
CA ARG A 7 -29.49 -5.06 8.26
C ARG A 7 -28.18 -5.23 7.52
N ILE A 8 -27.37 -4.17 7.51
CA ILE A 8 -26.03 -4.17 6.93
C ILE A 8 -25.02 -4.06 8.06
N VAL A 9 -24.06 -4.98 8.14
CA VAL A 9 -22.97 -4.89 9.13
C VAL A 9 -21.65 -4.63 8.41
N ILE A 10 -20.98 -3.54 8.75
CA ILE A 10 -19.63 -3.20 8.29
C ILE A 10 -18.66 -3.55 9.42
N VAL A 11 -17.75 -4.50 9.15
CA VAL A 11 -16.75 -4.99 10.10
C VAL A 11 -15.41 -4.32 9.79
N GLY A 12 -14.95 -3.50 10.72
CA GLY A 12 -13.80 -2.60 10.55
C GLY A 12 -14.25 -1.22 10.10
N SER A 13 -13.86 -0.19 10.85
CA SER A 13 -14.20 1.21 10.59
C SER A 13 -12.95 2.07 10.29
N GLY A 14 -11.89 1.43 9.79
CA GLY A 14 -10.79 2.14 9.15
C GLY A 14 -11.19 2.74 7.79
N PRO A 15 -10.24 3.23 7.00
CA PRO A 15 -10.52 3.97 5.77
C PRO A 15 -11.47 3.26 4.79
N ARG A 16 -11.34 1.94 4.61
CA ARG A 16 -12.22 1.18 3.70
C ARG A 16 -13.66 1.10 4.20
N GLY A 17 -13.86 0.82 5.50
CA GLY A 17 -15.18 0.77 6.11
C GLY A 17 -15.87 2.14 6.13
N VAL A 18 -15.13 3.21 6.45
CA VAL A 18 -15.63 4.60 6.38
C VAL A 18 -16.00 4.98 4.96
N GLY A 19 -15.18 4.62 3.96
CA GLY A 19 -15.51 4.86 2.56
C GLY A 19 -16.81 4.16 2.14
N VAL A 20 -17.02 2.90 2.55
CA VAL A 20 -18.28 2.18 2.29
C VAL A 20 -19.46 2.84 2.99
N LEU A 21 -19.32 3.26 4.24
CA LEU A 21 -20.37 3.97 4.97
C LEU A 21 -20.74 5.30 4.30
N GLU A 22 -19.74 6.08 3.87
CA GLU A 22 -19.97 7.34 3.15
C GLU A 22 -20.77 7.10 1.87
N ARG A 23 -20.39 6.08 1.08
CA ARG A 23 -21.11 5.73 -0.15
C ARG A 23 -22.51 5.16 0.12
N LEU A 24 -22.68 4.37 1.18
CA LEU A 24 -23.99 3.88 1.62
C LEU A 24 -24.92 5.03 2.00
N ALA A 25 -24.43 5.98 2.79
CA ALA A 25 -25.22 7.13 3.21
C ALA A 25 -25.67 8.00 2.02
N ALA A 26 -24.77 8.24 1.05
CA ALA A 26 -25.12 8.95 -0.18
C ALA A 26 -26.21 8.22 -0.98
N ARG A 27 -26.08 6.90 -1.16
CA ARG A 27 -27.07 6.08 -1.90
C ARG A 27 -28.42 6.01 -1.19
N LEU A 28 -28.42 5.96 0.14
CA LEU A 28 -29.65 5.97 0.93
C LEU A 28 -30.38 7.32 0.83
N ALA A 29 -29.63 8.43 0.77
CA ALA A 29 -30.18 9.77 0.58
C ALA A 29 -30.82 9.96 -0.82
N ASP A 30 -30.25 9.34 -1.87
CA ASP A 30 -30.79 9.39 -3.24
C ASP A 30 -32.09 8.57 -3.43
N GLY A 31 -32.47 7.75 -2.44
CA GLY A 31 -33.80 7.17 -2.33
C GLY A 31 -33.82 5.65 -2.27
N THR A 32 -34.15 5.11 -1.08
CA THR A 32 -34.67 3.75 -0.93
C THR A 32 -35.93 3.78 -0.06
N SER A 33 -36.95 3.01 -0.43
CA SER A 33 -38.19 2.90 0.34
C SER A 33 -38.08 1.90 1.51
N ARG A 34 -36.98 1.15 1.61
CA ARG A 34 -36.79 0.09 2.61
C ARG A 34 -36.11 0.64 3.85
N ARG A 35 -36.68 0.32 5.02
CA ARG A 35 -36.06 0.65 6.31
C ARG A 35 -34.72 -0.04 6.43
N THR A 36 -33.63 0.69 6.67
CA THR A 36 -32.26 0.15 6.71
C THR A 36 -31.60 0.42 8.06
N THR A 37 -30.92 -0.59 8.60
CA THR A 37 -30.13 -0.49 9.83
C THR A 37 -28.70 -0.84 9.48
N VAL A 38 -27.78 0.10 9.67
CA VAL A 38 -26.35 -0.09 9.45
C VAL A 38 -25.66 -0.25 10.80
N PHE A 39 -24.87 -1.30 10.98
CA PHE A 39 -23.98 -1.47 12.12
C PHE A 39 -22.55 -1.24 11.66
N LEU A 40 -21.89 -0.21 12.22
CA LEU A 40 -20.46 0.02 12.02
C LEU A 40 -19.72 -0.51 13.24
N VAL A 41 -18.99 -1.62 13.07
CA VAL A 41 -18.34 -2.37 14.15
C VAL A 41 -16.83 -2.25 14.04
N ASP A 42 -16.16 -1.86 15.12
CA ASP A 42 -14.71 -1.81 15.20
C ASP A 42 -14.20 -2.29 16.57
N ALA A 43 -13.06 -2.98 16.59
CA ALA A 43 -12.51 -3.52 17.82
C ALA A 43 -11.83 -2.47 18.71
N VAL A 44 -11.42 -1.33 18.15
CA VAL A 44 -10.60 -0.33 18.86
C VAL A 44 -11.30 1.01 18.92
N GLU A 45 -11.60 1.62 17.78
CA GLU A 45 -12.23 2.94 17.75
C GLU A 45 -13.13 3.07 16.52
N VAL A 46 -14.42 3.26 16.74
CA VAL A 46 -15.39 3.38 15.66
C VAL A 46 -15.22 4.70 14.90
N GLY A 47 -14.98 4.60 13.60
CA GLY A 47 -14.89 5.70 12.65
C GLY A 47 -13.46 6.08 12.23
N CYS A 48 -12.45 5.44 12.81
CA CYS A 48 -11.06 5.56 12.34
C CYS A 48 -10.25 4.26 12.46
N GLY A 49 -10.74 3.29 13.24
CA GLY A 49 -10.09 2.01 13.50
C GLY A 49 -8.76 2.14 14.26
N ARG A 50 -8.08 1.01 14.41
CA ARG A 50 -6.83 0.89 15.18
C ARG A 50 -5.70 1.80 14.69
N ILE A 51 -5.43 1.80 13.38
CA ILE A 51 -4.23 2.44 12.79
C ILE A 51 -4.29 3.96 12.86
N TRP A 52 -5.48 4.53 12.86
CA TRP A 52 -5.70 5.97 12.86
C TRP A 52 -6.42 6.43 14.13
N ARG A 53 -6.29 5.65 15.22
CA ARG A 53 -6.85 6.00 16.53
C ARG A 53 -6.52 7.44 16.91
N SER A 54 -7.51 8.15 17.43
CA SER A 54 -7.45 9.61 17.62
C SER A 54 -6.64 10.04 18.85
N ASP A 55 -6.17 9.07 19.65
CA ASP A 55 -5.36 9.22 20.85
C ASP A 55 -3.85 8.98 20.62
N GLN A 56 -3.41 8.83 19.37
CA GLN A 56 -1.98 8.70 19.06
C GLN A 56 -1.21 9.99 19.38
N PRO A 57 0.08 9.89 19.72
CA PRO A 57 0.92 11.07 19.82
C PRO A 57 1.00 11.88 18.52
N ASP A 58 0.98 13.20 18.64
CA ASP A 58 0.94 14.12 17.49
C ASP A 58 2.20 14.08 16.62
N TRP A 59 3.31 13.55 17.16
CA TRP A 59 4.55 13.38 16.41
C TRP A 59 4.54 12.16 15.47
N PHE A 60 3.51 11.31 15.47
CA PHE A 60 3.31 10.36 14.39
C PHE A 60 2.60 11.06 13.25
N LEU A 61 3.31 11.25 12.14
CA LEU A 61 2.80 11.99 10.99
C LEU A 61 2.33 11.04 9.88
N MET A 62 1.36 11.52 9.11
CA MET A 62 1.11 11.00 7.78
C MET A 62 2.34 11.18 6.90
N ASN A 63 2.55 10.26 5.96
CA ASN A 63 3.60 10.37 4.95
C ASN A 63 3.11 11.02 3.64
N THR A 64 1.83 11.39 3.57
CA THR A 64 1.22 12.10 2.44
C THR A 64 0.81 13.49 2.89
N VAL A 65 1.02 14.50 2.03
CA VAL A 65 0.64 15.87 2.32
C VAL A 65 -0.88 15.98 2.45
N CYS A 66 -1.37 16.76 3.41
CA CYS A 66 -2.81 16.82 3.72
C CYS A 66 -3.66 17.30 2.54
N GLY A 67 -3.09 18.08 1.62
CA GLY A 67 -3.77 18.53 0.40
C GLY A 67 -4.05 17.42 -0.62
N GLU A 68 -3.38 16.26 -0.50
CA GLU A 68 -3.60 15.08 -1.34
C GLU A 68 -4.53 14.04 -0.68
N VAL A 69 -5.16 14.36 0.47
CA VAL A 69 -5.95 13.42 1.28
C VAL A 69 -7.41 13.87 1.36
N THR A 70 -8.34 12.95 1.04
CA THR A 70 -9.77 13.11 1.31
C THR A 70 -10.42 11.77 1.64
N MET A 71 -11.51 11.82 2.39
CA MET A 71 -12.40 10.69 2.67
C MET A 71 -13.83 10.92 2.17
N PHE A 72 -14.14 12.13 1.68
CA PHE A 72 -15.36 12.38 0.92
C PHE A 72 -15.19 11.96 -0.53
N SER A 73 -16.27 11.39 -1.08
CA SER A 73 -16.31 10.92 -2.47
C SER A 73 -16.36 12.06 -3.50
N GLY A 74 -16.71 13.28 -3.11
CA GLY A 74 -16.70 14.45 -3.99
C GLY A 74 -16.24 15.73 -3.30
N PRO A 75 -15.87 16.76 -4.09
CA PRO A 75 -15.38 18.03 -3.57
C PRO A 75 -16.48 18.77 -2.78
N PRO A 76 -16.11 19.71 -1.90
CA PRO A 76 -17.10 20.56 -1.25
C PRO A 76 -17.77 21.47 -2.30
N ASP A 77 -19.03 21.82 -2.04
CA ASP A 77 -19.80 22.82 -2.80
C ASP A 77 -20.32 23.93 -1.86
N ASP A 78 -21.26 24.77 -2.34
CA ASP A 78 -21.84 25.86 -1.53
C ASP A 78 -22.79 25.35 -0.42
N GLY A 79 -23.04 24.04 -0.36
CA GLY A 79 -23.86 23.40 0.66
C GLY A 79 -23.06 22.97 1.90
N PRO A 80 -23.75 22.43 2.92
CA PRO A 80 -23.08 21.77 4.04
C PRO A 80 -22.33 20.52 3.58
N ASP A 81 -21.25 20.20 4.30
CA ASP A 81 -20.55 18.92 4.18
C ASP A 81 -21.57 17.76 4.26
N ARG A 82 -21.53 16.85 3.30
CA ARG A 82 -22.43 15.69 3.21
C ARG A 82 -21.76 14.53 2.48
N PRO A 83 -22.25 13.29 2.60
CA PRO A 83 -21.83 12.20 1.72
C PRO A 83 -21.93 12.62 0.24
N GLY A 84 -20.87 12.44 -0.53
CA GLY A 84 -20.80 12.92 -1.92
C GLY A 84 -20.16 14.31 -2.09
N ALA A 85 -20.07 15.14 -1.06
CA ALA A 85 -19.54 16.50 -1.16
C ALA A 85 -18.99 17.01 0.18
N GLY A 86 -17.67 17.08 0.33
CA GLY A 86 -17.06 17.57 1.56
C GLY A 86 -15.57 17.93 1.43
N PRO A 87 -15.00 18.58 2.46
CA PRO A 87 -13.66 19.13 2.42
C PRO A 87 -12.58 18.05 2.39
N SER A 88 -11.45 18.34 1.73
CA SER A 88 -10.22 17.56 1.92
C SER A 88 -9.69 17.69 3.35
N LEU A 89 -8.73 16.83 3.74
CA LEU A 89 -8.10 16.91 5.07
C LEU A 89 -7.45 18.29 5.30
N ALA A 90 -6.76 18.85 4.31
CA ALA A 90 -6.19 20.19 4.42
C ALA A 90 -7.26 21.27 4.64
N GLN A 91 -8.35 21.23 3.88
CA GLN A 91 -9.45 22.21 4.02
C GLN A 91 -10.12 22.09 5.39
N TRP A 92 -10.35 20.86 5.86
CA TRP A 92 -10.94 20.61 7.17
C TRP A 92 -10.02 21.05 8.30
N TRP A 93 -8.73 20.75 8.21
CA TRP A 93 -7.73 21.18 9.20
C TRP A 93 -7.63 22.71 9.25
N GLN A 94 -7.58 23.39 8.10
CA GLN A 94 -7.52 24.85 8.03
C GLN A 94 -8.73 25.53 8.69
N ARG A 95 -9.93 24.93 8.63
CA ARG A 95 -11.11 25.45 9.33
C ARG A 95 -10.97 25.37 10.86
N ARG A 96 -10.19 24.42 11.38
CA ARG A 96 -10.02 24.15 12.81
C ARG A 96 -8.80 24.83 13.42
N ASP A 97 -7.70 24.89 12.67
CA ASP A 97 -6.41 25.40 13.10
C ASP A 97 -5.70 26.10 11.93
N PRO A 98 -5.99 27.40 11.72
CA PRO A 98 -5.52 28.13 10.55
C PRO A 98 -4.00 28.30 10.47
N ASP A 99 -3.30 28.23 11.61
CA ASP A 99 -1.88 28.56 11.69
C ASP A 99 -0.97 27.36 11.35
N ASN A 100 -1.48 26.13 11.49
CA ASN A 100 -0.72 24.89 11.29
C ASN A 100 -1.08 24.13 10.00
N ALA A 101 -2.11 24.56 9.25
CA ALA A 101 -2.73 23.78 8.18
C ALA A 101 -2.34 24.20 6.74
N GLY A 102 -1.05 24.24 6.41
CA GLY A 102 -0.64 24.44 5.00
C GLY A 102 -1.02 23.25 4.10
N PRO A 103 -1.35 23.43 2.80
CA PRO A 103 -1.71 22.33 1.89
C PRO A 103 -0.58 21.31 1.65
N ASN A 104 0.66 21.72 1.93
CA ASN A 104 1.86 20.88 1.87
C ASN A 104 2.31 20.37 3.25
N ALA A 105 1.53 20.62 4.31
CA ALA A 105 1.79 20.11 5.64
C ALA A 105 1.53 18.60 5.70
N TYR A 106 2.21 17.94 6.64
CA TYR A 106 1.96 16.54 6.97
C TYR A 106 1.17 16.51 8.27
N ALA A 107 -0.07 16.03 8.21
CA ALA A 107 -0.94 15.95 9.36
C ALA A 107 -0.46 14.91 10.37
N PRO A 108 -0.61 15.14 11.69
CA PRO A 108 -0.60 14.06 12.68
C PRO A 108 -1.60 12.96 12.31
N ARG A 109 -1.26 11.69 12.60
CA ARG A 109 -2.16 10.56 12.36
C ARG A 109 -3.43 10.67 13.20
N ALA A 110 -3.33 11.14 14.44
CA ALA A 110 -4.47 11.41 15.30
C ALA A 110 -5.45 12.41 14.67
N LEU A 111 -4.92 13.47 14.03
CA LEU A 111 -5.73 14.45 13.30
C LEU A 111 -6.45 13.82 12.10
N HIS A 112 -5.80 12.91 11.35
CA HIS A 112 -6.48 12.17 10.30
C HIS A 112 -7.60 11.28 10.84
N GLY A 113 -7.38 10.64 12.01
CA GLY A 113 -8.43 9.91 12.74
C GLY A 113 -9.63 10.78 13.07
N GLN A 114 -9.39 11.99 13.60
CA GLN A 114 -10.44 12.97 13.88
C GLN A 114 -11.21 13.38 12.61
N TYR A 115 -10.51 13.57 11.49
CA TYR A 115 -11.13 13.85 10.20
C TYR A 115 -12.02 12.69 9.70
N MET A 116 -11.60 11.43 9.86
CA MET A 116 -12.46 10.29 9.49
C MET A 116 -13.71 10.20 10.35
N ARG A 117 -13.59 10.49 11.66
CA ARG A 117 -14.75 10.60 12.54
C ARG A 117 -15.71 11.70 12.11
N HIS A 118 -15.20 12.85 11.68
CA HIS A 118 -16.03 13.91 11.06
C HIS A 118 -16.80 13.40 9.84
N VAL A 119 -16.19 12.57 8.98
CA VAL A 119 -16.89 11.95 7.83
C VAL A 119 -18.00 11.01 8.29
N VAL A 120 -17.77 10.20 9.34
CA VAL A 120 -18.80 9.32 9.91
C VAL A 120 -19.95 10.12 10.53
N ASP A 121 -19.64 11.16 11.30
CA ASP A 121 -20.64 12.07 11.88
C ASP A 121 -21.47 12.75 10.80
N THR A 122 -20.81 13.19 9.72
CA THR A 122 -21.45 13.76 8.54
C THR A 122 -22.36 12.75 7.83
N ALA A 123 -21.91 11.50 7.68
CA ALA A 123 -22.71 10.44 7.06
C ALA A 123 -23.95 10.09 7.88
N GLU A 124 -23.81 9.97 9.20
CA GLU A 124 -24.93 9.68 10.11
C GLU A 124 -25.98 10.80 10.09
N ALA A 125 -25.54 12.06 10.14
CA ALA A 125 -26.43 13.22 10.12
C ALA A 125 -27.26 13.36 8.82
N HIS A 126 -26.81 12.74 7.72
CA HIS A 126 -27.48 12.79 6.41
C HIS A 126 -28.28 11.53 6.06
N LEU A 127 -28.39 10.57 6.99
CA LEU A 127 -29.25 9.40 6.77
C LEU A 127 -30.72 9.81 6.69
N PRO A 128 -31.51 9.26 5.74
CA PRO A 128 -32.95 9.51 5.70
C PRO A 128 -33.64 8.91 6.94
N PRO A 129 -34.87 9.33 7.30
CA PRO A 129 -35.61 8.76 8.43
C PRO A 129 -35.84 7.24 8.36
N SER A 130 -35.75 6.66 7.16
CA SER A 130 -35.81 5.21 6.94
C SER A 130 -34.51 4.48 7.27
N ALA A 131 -33.40 5.18 7.53
CA ALA A 131 -32.10 4.59 7.81
C ALA A 131 -31.58 4.97 9.21
N THR A 132 -30.88 4.04 9.86
CA THR A 132 -30.26 4.26 11.18
C THR A 132 -28.84 3.68 11.21
N LEU A 133 -27.95 4.34 11.94
CA LEU A 133 -26.58 3.87 12.18
C LEU A 133 -26.42 3.46 13.65
N HIS A 134 -25.82 2.30 13.88
CA HIS A 134 -25.36 1.86 15.19
C HIS A 134 -23.85 1.70 15.18
N ARG A 135 -23.17 2.49 16.00
CA ARG A 135 -21.72 2.42 16.23
C ARG A 135 -21.44 1.43 17.36
N ILE A 136 -20.65 0.40 17.11
CA ILE A 136 -20.36 -0.67 18.09
C ILE A 136 -18.86 -0.84 18.24
N THR A 137 -18.35 -0.69 19.47
CA THR A 137 -16.95 -0.98 19.80
C THR A 137 -16.83 -2.40 20.34
N ALA A 138 -16.54 -3.35 19.46
CA ALA A 138 -16.32 -4.76 19.79
C ALA A 138 -15.59 -5.46 18.62
N ALA A 139 -14.83 -6.51 18.91
CA ALA A 139 -14.31 -7.37 17.85
C ALA A 139 -15.40 -8.32 17.36
N VAL A 140 -15.46 -8.57 16.06
CA VAL A 140 -16.26 -9.67 15.50
C VAL A 140 -15.38 -10.92 15.52
N GLU A 141 -15.83 -11.95 16.23
CA GLU A 141 -15.06 -13.19 16.42
C GLU A 141 -15.59 -14.36 15.60
N ASP A 142 -16.87 -14.35 15.23
CA ASP A 142 -17.48 -15.37 14.40
C ASP A 142 -18.55 -14.78 13.49
N LEU A 143 -18.71 -15.40 12.33
CA LEU A 143 -19.72 -15.07 11.34
C LEU A 143 -20.29 -16.37 10.79
N VAL A 144 -21.59 -16.58 11.03
CA VAL A 144 -22.28 -17.82 10.73
C VAL A 144 -23.39 -17.56 9.72
N PRO A 145 -23.38 -18.23 8.55
CA PRO A 145 -24.52 -18.20 7.63
C PRO A 145 -25.81 -18.68 8.30
N SER A 146 -26.93 -18.07 7.92
CA SER A 146 -28.27 -18.40 8.40
C SER A 146 -29.26 -18.39 7.23
N PRO A 147 -30.47 -18.97 7.36
CA PRO A 147 -31.45 -18.99 6.26
C PRO A 147 -31.86 -17.63 5.70
N VAL A 148 -31.62 -16.54 6.45
CA VAL A 148 -32.02 -15.17 6.09
C VAL A 148 -30.84 -14.19 6.13
N GLY A 149 -29.60 -14.67 5.93
CA GLY A 149 -28.39 -13.84 5.96
C GLY A 149 -27.36 -14.41 6.93
N TYR A 150 -26.92 -13.63 7.92
CA TYR A 150 -25.83 -13.98 8.82
C TYR A 150 -26.14 -13.66 10.27
N THR A 151 -25.48 -14.39 11.18
CA THR A 151 -25.35 -13.99 12.57
C THR A 151 -23.87 -13.80 12.91
N LEU A 152 -23.53 -12.67 13.51
CA LEU A 152 -22.17 -12.32 13.89
C LEU A 152 -22.06 -12.34 15.42
N ARG A 153 -21.03 -13.01 15.93
CA ARG A 153 -20.71 -13.02 17.37
C ARG A 153 -19.65 -11.98 17.66
N LEU A 154 -19.95 -11.09 18.58
CA LEU A 154 -19.03 -10.08 19.08
C LEU A 154 -18.23 -10.61 20.27
N SER A 155 -17.09 -9.99 20.57
CA SER A 155 -16.19 -10.35 21.67
C SER A 155 -16.80 -10.15 23.06
N ASP A 156 -17.86 -9.36 23.19
CA ASP A 156 -18.64 -9.18 24.42
C ASP A 156 -19.74 -10.25 24.61
N GLY A 157 -19.88 -11.18 23.65
CA GLY A 157 -20.91 -12.22 23.63
C GLY A 157 -22.21 -11.80 22.95
N THR A 158 -22.35 -10.55 22.51
CA THR A 158 -23.51 -10.06 21.75
C THR A 158 -23.59 -10.73 20.38
N TRP A 159 -24.81 -10.99 19.92
CA TRP A 159 -25.07 -11.50 18.58
C TRP A 159 -25.84 -10.48 17.72
N LEU A 160 -25.29 -10.18 16.55
CA LEU A 160 -25.94 -9.31 15.54
C LEU A 160 -26.49 -10.17 14.41
N ARG A 161 -27.69 -9.82 13.91
CA ARG A 161 -28.20 -10.39 12.65
C ARG A 161 -27.94 -9.41 11.52
N ALA A 162 -27.53 -9.93 10.37
CA ALA A 162 -27.22 -9.15 9.19
C ALA A 162 -27.82 -9.81 7.94
N ASP A 163 -28.43 -9.03 7.06
CA ASP A 163 -28.78 -9.49 5.71
C ASP A 163 -27.57 -9.38 4.77
N ARG A 164 -26.68 -8.43 5.06
CA ARG A 164 -25.44 -8.16 4.32
C ARG A 164 -24.31 -7.88 5.28
N VAL A 165 -23.12 -8.39 4.95
CA VAL A 165 -21.91 -8.11 5.72
C VAL A 165 -20.82 -7.61 4.79
N VAL A 166 -20.15 -6.53 5.21
CA VAL A 166 -18.98 -5.95 4.57
C VAL A 166 -17.78 -6.18 5.48
N LEU A 167 -16.83 -6.99 5.03
CA LEU A 167 -15.58 -7.25 5.74
C LEU A 167 -14.50 -6.30 5.22
N THR A 168 -14.14 -5.32 6.05
CA THR A 168 -13.04 -4.38 5.82
C THR A 168 -12.02 -4.49 6.95
N THR A 169 -11.73 -5.72 7.36
CA THR A 169 -10.80 -6.00 8.46
C THR A 169 -9.41 -5.45 8.12
N GLY A 170 -8.78 -4.82 9.11
CA GLY A 170 -7.56 -4.05 8.93
C GLY A 170 -6.29 -4.91 8.82
N HIS A 171 -5.18 -4.37 9.32
CA HIS A 171 -3.90 -5.07 9.35
C HIS A 171 -3.98 -6.35 10.21
N PRO A 172 -3.69 -7.54 9.64
CA PRO A 172 -3.67 -8.78 10.39
C PRO A 172 -2.38 -8.92 11.20
N THR A 173 -2.36 -9.90 12.11
CA THR A 173 -1.17 -10.25 12.90
C THR A 173 -0.79 -11.73 12.69
N PRO A 174 -0.45 -12.11 11.45
CA PRO A 174 -0.20 -13.51 11.12
C PRO A 174 0.91 -14.12 11.98
N ALA A 175 0.85 -15.44 12.15
CA ALA A 175 1.87 -16.19 12.86
C ALA A 175 3.27 -15.94 12.26
N LEU A 176 4.26 -15.75 13.13
CA LEU A 176 5.65 -15.55 12.73
C LEU A 176 6.22 -16.84 12.14
N THR A 177 7.07 -16.70 11.13
CA THR A 177 7.72 -17.82 10.44
C THR A 177 9.20 -17.52 10.16
N GLY A 178 9.97 -18.58 9.87
CA GLY A 178 11.39 -18.51 9.58
C GLY A 178 12.19 -17.80 10.68
N VAL A 179 13.20 -17.03 10.28
CA VAL A 179 14.13 -16.33 11.19
C VAL A 179 13.41 -15.47 12.24
N HIS A 180 12.25 -14.87 11.93
CA HIS A 180 11.51 -14.03 12.88
C HIS A 180 10.81 -14.87 13.96
N GLY A 181 10.35 -16.07 13.61
CA GLY A 181 9.83 -17.03 14.58
C GLY A 181 10.94 -17.57 15.49
N GLU A 182 12.10 -17.87 14.92
CA GLU A 182 13.29 -18.33 15.66
C GLU A 182 13.79 -17.27 16.66
N LEU A 183 13.92 -16.01 16.24
CA LEU A 183 14.32 -14.89 17.10
C LEU A 183 13.31 -14.62 18.22
N ALA A 184 12.01 -14.74 17.93
CA ALA A 184 10.96 -14.61 18.92
C ALA A 184 11.02 -15.72 19.97
N ALA A 185 11.19 -16.98 19.53
CA ALA A 185 11.33 -18.13 20.42
C ALA A 185 12.59 -18.02 21.30
N PHE A 186 13.70 -17.57 20.71
CA PHE A 186 14.96 -17.35 21.43
C PHE A 186 14.80 -16.37 22.61
N ALA A 187 14.11 -15.24 22.40
CA ALA A 187 13.80 -14.29 23.48
C ALA A 187 12.76 -14.83 24.48
N ALA A 188 11.80 -15.63 24.05
CA ALA A 188 10.79 -16.19 24.96
C ALA A 188 11.41 -17.06 26.07
N GLU A 189 12.55 -17.70 25.79
CA GLU A 189 13.31 -18.51 26.75
C GLU A 189 14.23 -17.68 27.67
N ARG A 190 14.41 -16.37 27.40
CA ARG A 190 15.42 -15.51 28.01
C ARG A 190 14.80 -14.20 28.52
N PRO A 191 14.48 -14.08 29.83
CA PRO A 191 13.74 -12.94 30.36
C PRO A 191 14.40 -11.56 30.18
N HIS A 192 15.72 -11.51 30.01
CA HIS A 192 16.47 -10.27 29.75
C HIS A 192 16.41 -9.82 28.29
N LEU A 193 16.06 -10.70 27.37
CA LEU A 193 15.89 -10.37 25.96
C LEU A 193 14.45 -10.04 25.63
N ARG A 194 14.27 -9.16 24.65
CA ARG A 194 12.93 -8.80 24.17
C ARG A 194 12.87 -8.78 22.66
N TYR A 195 12.04 -9.63 22.09
CA TYR A 195 11.63 -9.54 20.69
C TYR A 195 10.28 -8.81 20.60
N ILE A 196 10.26 -7.65 19.94
CA ILE A 196 9.04 -6.90 19.64
C ILE A 196 8.69 -7.16 18.17
N ARG A 197 7.62 -7.92 17.94
CA ARG A 197 7.15 -8.25 16.59
C ARG A 197 6.67 -7.01 15.83
N GLY A 198 6.65 -7.12 14.50
CA GLY A 198 6.12 -6.10 13.61
C GLY A 198 4.64 -5.83 13.85
N ASP A 199 4.30 -4.55 13.95
CA ASP A 199 2.94 -4.00 14.08
C ASP A 199 2.95 -2.49 13.78
N SER A 200 1.84 -1.79 14.02
CA SER A 200 1.79 -0.33 14.13
C SER A 200 2.70 0.15 15.26
N PRO A 201 3.63 1.10 15.01
CA PRO A 201 4.47 1.67 16.06
C PRO A 201 3.69 2.27 17.25
N ALA A 202 2.45 2.70 17.03
CA ALA A 202 1.58 3.22 18.08
C ALA A 202 1.07 2.15 19.06
N ASP A 203 1.07 0.87 18.66
CA ASP A 203 0.62 -0.25 19.47
C ASP A 203 1.78 -1.10 20.02
N MET A 204 3.02 -0.79 19.60
CA MET A 204 4.21 -1.43 20.14
C MET A 204 4.52 -0.90 21.55
N PRO A 205 4.98 -1.76 22.48
CA PRO A 205 5.31 -1.36 23.85
C PRO A 205 6.69 -0.68 23.94
N LEU A 206 6.90 0.36 23.12
CA LEU A 206 8.18 1.04 22.93
C LEU A 206 8.61 1.80 24.18
N GLU A 207 7.64 2.33 24.94
CA GLU A 207 7.83 3.05 26.20
C GLU A 207 8.40 2.16 27.32
N ARG A 208 8.26 0.83 27.19
CA ARG A 208 8.75 -0.15 28.16
C ARG A 208 10.20 -0.58 27.94
N ILE A 209 10.86 -0.04 26.91
CA ILE A 209 12.27 -0.30 26.63
C ILE A 209 13.14 0.54 27.59
N PRO A 210 14.09 -0.07 28.33
CA PRO A 210 15.01 0.68 29.19
C PRO A 210 15.96 1.60 28.40
N ALA A 211 16.29 2.77 28.98
CA ALA A 211 17.26 3.70 28.40
C ALA A 211 18.67 3.09 28.25
N THR A 212 19.03 2.12 29.10
CA THR A 212 20.34 1.46 29.06
C THR A 212 20.48 0.40 27.97
N SER A 213 19.37 0.04 27.29
CA SER A 213 19.37 -1.05 26.31
C SER A 213 20.04 -0.65 25.00
N THR A 214 20.64 -1.65 24.35
CA THR A 214 20.91 -1.56 22.90
C THR A 214 19.75 -2.19 22.14
N VAL A 215 19.12 -1.38 21.29
CA VAL A 215 17.92 -1.75 20.52
C VAL A 215 18.32 -2.03 19.08
N GLY A 216 18.23 -3.29 18.68
CA GLY A 216 18.26 -3.72 17.29
C GLY A 216 16.94 -3.43 16.59
N ILE A 217 16.97 -2.88 15.37
CA ILE A 217 15.75 -2.63 14.58
C ILE A 217 15.86 -3.25 13.18
N VAL A 218 14.92 -4.15 12.88
CA VAL A 218 14.78 -4.81 11.57
C VAL A 218 13.96 -3.94 10.64
N GLY A 219 14.60 -3.43 9.59
CA GLY A 219 13.97 -2.60 8.58
C GLY A 219 14.01 -1.12 8.93
N ILE A 220 14.37 -0.30 7.94
CA ILE A 220 14.49 1.16 8.08
C ILE A 220 13.43 1.83 7.20
N GLY A 221 12.20 1.30 7.32
CA GLY A 221 10.98 1.64 6.60
C GLY A 221 10.34 2.98 7.00
N LEU A 222 9.10 3.23 6.58
CA LEU A 222 8.32 4.37 7.10
C LEU A 222 8.06 4.27 8.60
N SER A 223 7.64 3.09 9.06
CA SER A 223 7.38 2.76 10.46
C SER A 223 8.61 2.91 11.36
N PHE A 224 9.82 2.74 10.82
CA PHE A 224 11.05 3.01 11.57
C PHE A 224 11.11 4.46 12.05
N TYR A 225 10.66 5.43 11.27
CA TYR A 225 10.70 6.83 11.70
C TYR A 225 9.79 7.11 12.90
N ASP A 226 8.67 6.39 13.03
CA ASP A 226 7.81 6.49 14.20
C ASP A 226 8.47 5.81 15.42
N ILE A 227 9.07 4.63 15.24
CA ILE A 227 9.82 3.95 16.31
C ILE A 227 10.98 4.83 16.79
N MET A 228 11.75 5.40 15.85
CA MET A 228 12.82 6.36 16.12
C MET A 228 12.29 7.52 16.97
N TYR A 229 11.12 8.06 16.64
CA TYR A 229 10.49 9.14 17.40
C TYR A 229 10.03 8.71 18.80
N ALA A 230 9.42 7.54 18.92
CA ALA A 230 9.00 7.01 20.21
C ALA A 230 10.20 6.78 21.16
N LEU A 231 11.35 6.38 20.61
CA LEU A 231 12.58 6.16 21.38
C LEU A 231 13.44 7.41 21.58
N THR A 232 13.02 8.57 21.05
CA THR A 232 13.75 9.84 21.15
C THR A 232 12.87 10.94 21.72
N VAL A 233 12.00 11.53 20.90
CA VAL A 233 11.04 12.56 21.34
C VAL A 233 10.06 12.00 22.37
N GLY A 234 9.61 10.75 22.22
CA GLY A 234 8.81 10.05 23.21
C GLY A 234 9.53 9.79 24.55
N ARG A 235 10.85 10.04 24.61
CA ARG A 235 11.68 10.00 25.82
C ARG A 235 12.04 11.38 26.36
N GLY A 236 11.52 12.45 25.75
CA GLY A 236 11.76 13.83 26.18
C GLY A 236 12.95 14.50 25.50
N GLY A 237 13.60 13.85 24.53
CA GLY A 237 14.59 14.50 23.69
C GLY A 237 13.95 15.46 22.69
N GLU A 238 14.72 16.42 22.19
CA GLU A 238 14.19 17.52 21.38
C GLU A 238 15.01 17.73 20.11
N PHE A 239 14.32 17.99 19.01
CA PHE A 239 14.95 18.49 17.79
C PHE A 239 14.81 20.01 17.72
N THR A 240 15.91 20.70 17.41
CA THR A 240 15.92 22.14 17.16
C THR A 240 16.35 22.41 15.72
N GLU A 241 15.53 23.15 14.99
CA GLU A 241 15.83 23.57 13.62
C GLU A 241 16.54 24.94 13.61
N GLY A 242 17.65 25.03 12.89
CA GLY A 242 18.44 26.25 12.70
C GLY A 242 18.07 27.02 11.41
N PRO A 243 18.65 28.22 11.20
CA PRO A 243 18.30 29.14 10.11
C PRO A 243 18.46 28.59 8.68
N ASP A 244 19.22 27.51 8.49
CA ASP A 244 19.53 26.91 7.17
C ASP A 244 18.95 25.48 7.00
N GLY A 245 17.97 25.11 7.83
CA GLY A 245 17.44 23.74 7.87
C GLY A 245 18.43 22.72 8.45
N GLU A 246 19.47 23.21 9.14
CA GLU A 246 20.30 22.43 10.05
C GLU A 246 19.41 21.92 11.18
N VAL A 247 19.55 20.65 11.52
CA VAL A 247 18.78 20.01 12.60
C VAL A 247 19.78 19.54 13.63
N ARG A 248 19.59 19.95 14.88
CA ARG A 248 20.32 19.42 16.02
C ARG A 248 19.37 18.65 16.92
N TYR A 249 19.89 17.58 17.52
CA TYR A 249 19.16 16.80 18.51
C TYR A 249 19.76 17.03 19.90
N ARG A 250 18.90 17.30 20.87
CA ARG A 250 19.25 17.43 22.28
C ARG A 250 18.70 16.21 23.02
N PRO A 251 19.56 15.27 23.45
CA PRO A 251 19.14 14.11 24.23
C PRO A 251 18.57 14.52 25.59
N SER A 252 17.61 13.74 26.07
CA SER A 252 17.10 13.78 27.44
C SER A 252 17.98 12.97 28.41
N GLY A 253 18.64 11.93 27.90
CA GLY A 253 19.36 10.94 28.69
C GLY A 253 18.60 9.62 28.86
N ASP A 254 17.32 9.57 28.47
CA ASP A 254 16.46 8.39 28.55
C ASP A 254 16.35 7.62 27.21
N GLU A 255 17.08 8.05 26.18
CA GLU A 255 17.12 7.39 24.88
C GLU A 255 17.97 6.11 24.90
N PRO A 256 17.44 4.96 24.44
CA PRO A 256 18.28 3.81 24.17
C PRO A 256 19.15 4.01 22.94
N ARG A 257 20.24 3.26 22.84
CA ARG A 257 21.05 3.22 21.60
C ARG A 257 20.35 2.38 20.54
N MET A 258 20.23 2.90 19.33
CA MET A 258 19.59 2.20 18.21
C MET A 258 20.62 1.70 17.21
N ALA A 259 20.64 0.39 16.97
CA ALA A 259 21.35 -0.24 15.86
C ALA A 259 20.31 -0.75 14.85
N VAL A 260 20.37 -0.28 13.62
CA VAL A 260 19.31 -0.52 12.63
C VAL A 260 19.87 -1.14 11.36
N GLY A 261 19.06 -1.98 10.71
CA GLY A 261 19.50 -2.73 9.55
C GLY A 261 18.43 -2.92 8.50
N SER A 262 18.85 -2.99 7.23
CA SER A 262 17.97 -3.32 6.12
C SER A 262 18.75 -3.96 4.98
N ARG A 263 18.02 -4.46 3.97
CA ARG A 263 18.63 -4.96 2.73
C ARG A 263 19.41 -3.87 1.98
N SER A 264 18.91 -2.64 1.96
CA SER A 264 19.52 -1.52 1.22
C SER A 264 20.70 -0.89 1.97
N GLY A 265 20.73 -0.99 3.31
CA GLY A 265 21.71 -0.30 4.14
C GLY A 265 21.49 1.21 4.21
N VAL A 266 20.34 1.71 3.78
CA VAL A 266 19.96 3.13 3.83
C VAL A 266 18.52 3.28 4.33
N PRO A 267 18.19 4.35 5.09
CA PRO A 267 16.81 4.74 5.35
C PRO A 267 16.03 5.04 4.07
N LEU A 268 14.69 5.04 4.14
CA LEU A 268 13.88 5.44 2.98
C LEU A 268 14.25 6.86 2.48
N PRO A 269 14.38 7.05 1.16
CA PRO A 269 14.64 8.36 0.56
C PRO A 269 13.49 9.33 0.81
N ALA A 270 13.79 10.61 1.02
CA ALA A 270 12.81 11.65 1.23
C ALA A 270 11.90 11.84 0.01
N ARG A 271 10.63 12.21 0.25
CA ARG A 271 9.79 12.77 -0.82
C ARG A 271 10.34 14.11 -1.30
N GLY A 272 10.22 14.34 -2.60
CA GLY A 272 10.44 15.67 -3.17
C GLY A 272 9.49 16.69 -2.53
N ARG A 273 9.97 17.92 -2.32
CA ARG A 273 9.15 19.07 -1.97
C ARG A 273 7.96 19.12 -2.92
N ASN A 274 6.76 19.08 -2.36
CA ASN A 274 5.56 18.98 -3.19
C ASN A 274 5.32 20.30 -3.95
N GLN A 275 5.30 20.20 -5.28
CA GLN A 275 5.01 21.26 -6.24
C GLN A 275 3.74 20.97 -7.03
N LYS A 276 3.17 19.77 -6.87
CA LYS A 276 1.91 19.34 -7.49
C LYS A 276 0.74 19.91 -6.70
N THR A 277 -0.21 20.55 -7.39
CA THR A 277 -1.43 21.07 -6.77
C THR A 277 -2.39 19.93 -6.40
N ALA A 278 -3.40 20.21 -5.57
CA ALA A 278 -4.45 19.24 -5.25
C ALA A 278 -5.19 18.76 -6.52
N ALA A 279 -5.32 19.63 -7.53
CA ALA A 279 -5.94 19.33 -8.82
C ALA A 279 -5.03 18.59 -9.81
N TYR A 280 -3.78 18.29 -9.44
CA TYR A 280 -2.85 17.57 -10.31
C TYR A 280 -3.41 16.20 -10.68
N LYS A 281 -3.55 15.97 -11.99
CA LYS A 281 -3.91 14.67 -12.54
C LYS A 281 -2.64 14.00 -13.03
N ALA A 282 -2.26 12.93 -12.34
CA ALA A 282 -1.29 11.98 -12.83
C ALA A 282 -1.77 11.44 -14.19
N GLY A 283 -1.00 11.68 -15.24
CA GLY A 283 -1.19 11.06 -16.55
C GLY A 283 -0.02 10.14 -16.86
N SER A 284 -0.28 9.02 -17.50
CA SER A 284 0.75 8.16 -18.08
C SER A 284 0.70 8.28 -19.59
N THR A 285 1.85 8.49 -20.22
CA THR A 285 1.93 8.71 -21.68
C THR A 285 2.13 7.39 -22.42
N LEU A 286 3.10 6.60 -21.98
CA LEU A 286 3.54 5.35 -22.59
C LEU A 286 2.99 4.16 -21.81
N PHE A 287 3.03 4.22 -20.48
CA PHE A 287 2.67 3.10 -19.62
C PHE A 287 1.18 3.09 -19.28
N THR A 288 0.35 2.58 -20.19
CA THR A 288 -1.08 2.38 -19.95
C THR A 288 -1.45 0.90 -20.10
N PRO A 289 -2.57 0.44 -19.49
CA PRO A 289 -3.01 -0.94 -19.67
C PRO A 289 -3.22 -1.29 -21.15
N ALA A 290 -3.82 -0.38 -21.92
CA ALA A 290 -4.05 -0.55 -23.34
C ALA A 290 -2.74 -0.70 -24.14
N THR A 291 -1.74 0.15 -23.88
CA THR A 291 -0.44 0.06 -24.57
C THR A 291 0.26 -1.25 -24.27
N VAL A 292 0.31 -1.65 -22.99
CA VAL A 292 0.92 -2.92 -22.57
C VAL A 292 0.21 -4.09 -23.25
N ARG A 293 -1.12 -4.12 -23.20
CA ARG A 293 -1.92 -5.21 -23.80
C ARG A 293 -1.79 -5.28 -25.32
N ALA A 294 -1.71 -4.15 -26.01
CA ALA A 294 -1.54 -4.12 -27.47
C ALA A 294 -0.18 -4.71 -27.93
N HIS A 295 0.82 -4.75 -27.06
CA HIS A 295 2.16 -5.23 -27.37
C HIS A 295 2.54 -6.51 -26.60
N SER A 296 1.57 -7.17 -25.97
CA SER A 296 1.79 -8.39 -25.19
C SER A 296 0.97 -9.56 -25.74
N PRO A 297 1.37 -10.81 -25.46
CA PRO A 297 0.56 -11.97 -25.78
C PRO A 297 -0.84 -11.92 -25.13
N ALA A 298 -1.79 -12.66 -25.70
CA ALA A 298 -3.08 -12.89 -25.07
C ALA A 298 -2.91 -13.72 -23.77
N GLY A 299 -3.66 -13.35 -22.72
CA GLY A 299 -3.67 -14.06 -21.44
C GLY A 299 -2.83 -13.39 -20.33
N PRO A 300 -2.39 -14.17 -19.32
CA PRO A 300 -1.55 -13.67 -18.24
C PRO A 300 -0.22 -13.11 -18.74
N LEU A 301 0.28 -12.06 -18.08
CA LEU A 301 1.53 -11.39 -18.44
C LEU A 301 2.72 -11.92 -17.64
N ASP A 302 3.90 -11.72 -18.19
CA ASP A 302 5.15 -11.70 -17.44
C ASP A 302 5.51 -10.26 -17.10
N PHE A 303 5.63 -9.94 -15.80
CA PHE A 303 5.91 -8.57 -15.36
C PHE A 303 7.21 -8.02 -15.96
N THR A 304 8.28 -8.81 -15.99
CA THR A 304 9.61 -8.35 -16.40
C THR A 304 9.68 -8.15 -17.90
N ARG A 305 9.04 -9.03 -18.69
CA ARG A 305 9.04 -8.96 -20.15
C ARG A 305 8.00 -7.96 -20.68
N ASP A 306 6.78 -8.00 -20.15
CA ASP A 306 5.62 -7.37 -20.79
C ASP A 306 5.26 -6.02 -20.15
N VAL A 307 5.55 -5.81 -18.86
CA VAL A 307 5.09 -4.63 -18.10
C VAL A 307 6.21 -3.66 -17.78
N LEU A 308 7.30 -4.18 -17.19
CA LEU A 308 8.42 -3.40 -16.70
C LEU A 308 9.07 -2.50 -17.76
N PRO A 309 9.29 -2.93 -19.02
CA PRO A 309 9.92 -2.08 -20.04
C PRO A 309 9.11 -0.80 -20.32
N TRP A 310 7.78 -0.90 -20.34
CA TRP A 310 6.90 0.26 -20.52
C TRP A 310 6.94 1.22 -19.34
N LEU A 311 6.95 0.69 -18.11
CA LEU A 311 7.11 1.50 -16.91
C LEU A 311 8.45 2.25 -16.92
N LEU A 312 9.55 1.57 -17.26
CA LEU A 312 10.87 2.18 -17.36
C LEU A 312 10.91 3.26 -18.44
N ALA A 313 10.26 3.04 -19.59
CA ALA A 313 10.14 4.05 -20.64
C ALA A 313 9.37 5.29 -20.16
N GLU A 314 8.29 5.16 -19.38
CA GLU A 314 7.56 6.30 -18.81
C GLU A 314 8.43 7.08 -17.81
N ILE A 315 9.19 6.37 -16.96
CA ILE A 315 10.12 6.95 -15.99
C ILE A 315 11.22 7.74 -16.74
N GLN A 316 11.81 7.15 -17.77
CA GLN A 316 12.85 7.79 -18.59
C GLN A 316 12.30 8.98 -19.37
N LEU A 317 11.10 8.88 -19.94
CA LEU A 317 10.43 9.99 -20.64
C LEU A 317 10.26 11.17 -19.69
N THR A 318 9.79 10.90 -18.47
CA THR A 318 9.61 11.91 -17.43
C THR A 318 10.93 12.52 -16.99
N TYR A 319 11.95 11.69 -16.76
CA TYR A 319 13.30 12.12 -16.38
C TYR A 319 13.92 13.05 -17.43
N PHE A 320 14.02 12.61 -18.69
CA PHE A 320 14.64 13.40 -19.74
C PHE A 320 13.80 14.61 -20.15
N SER A 321 12.47 14.57 -20.00
CA SER A 321 11.64 15.77 -20.16
C SER A 321 12.02 16.84 -19.13
N ALA A 322 12.33 16.46 -17.88
CA ALA A 322 12.77 17.39 -16.85
C ALA A 322 14.19 17.92 -17.10
N VAL A 323 15.12 17.06 -17.53
CA VAL A 323 16.48 17.49 -17.94
C VAL A 323 16.40 18.49 -19.10
N LEU A 324 15.65 18.17 -20.16
CA LEU A 324 15.46 19.08 -21.29
C LEU A 324 14.74 20.37 -20.89
N ARG A 325 13.81 20.34 -19.92
CA ARG A 325 13.18 21.57 -19.43
C ARG A 325 14.19 22.52 -18.78
N ALA A 326 15.20 21.99 -18.09
CA ALA A 326 16.25 22.78 -17.47
C ALA A 326 17.29 23.27 -18.49
N GLU A 327 17.68 22.43 -19.46
CA GLU A 327 18.81 22.72 -20.35
C GLU A 327 18.43 23.29 -21.72
N ALA A 328 17.28 22.87 -22.26
CA ALA A 328 16.81 23.23 -23.60
C ALA A 328 15.26 23.17 -23.72
N PRO A 329 14.51 24.04 -23.00
CA PRO A 329 13.05 23.92 -22.87
C PRO A 329 12.29 23.81 -24.20
N GLY A 330 12.75 24.52 -25.26
CA GLY A 330 12.13 24.49 -26.58
C GLY A 330 12.21 23.14 -27.32
N ARG A 331 12.91 22.14 -26.77
CA ARG A 331 13.03 20.80 -27.36
C ARG A 331 12.14 19.74 -26.71
N VAL A 332 11.51 20.05 -25.57
CA VAL A 332 10.74 19.08 -24.77
C VAL A 332 9.57 18.51 -25.57
N ASP A 333 8.79 19.36 -26.23
CA ASP A 333 7.59 18.93 -26.96
C ASP A 333 7.95 18.04 -28.16
N ALA A 334 8.98 18.42 -28.92
CA ALA A 334 9.47 17.62 -30.05
C ALA A 334 9.99 16.26 -29.59
N PHE A 335 10.75 16.22 -28.48
CA PHE A 335 11.24 14.97 -27.88
C PHE A 335 10.08 14.06 -27.46
N ARG A 336 9.10 14.60 -26.72
CA ARG A 336 7.94 13.82 -26.26
C ARG A 336 7.12 13.29 -27.43
N ALA A 337 6.90 14.11 -28.47
CA ALA A 337 6.16 13.70 -29.66
C ALA A 337 6.86 12.54 -30.40
N GLU A 338 8.18 12.60 -30.55
CA GLU A 338 8.95 11.53 -31.19
C GLU A 338 8.90 10.23 -30.36
N VAL A 339 9.10 10.30 -29.04
CA VAL A 339 9.00 9.12 -28.16
C VAL A 339 7.62 8.46 -28.28
N VAL A 340 6.54 9.25 -28.32
CA VAL A 340 5.17 8.75 -28.51
C VAL A 340 4.94 8.18 -29.91
N ALA A 341 5.57 8.75 -30.94
CA ALA A 341 5.48 8.19 -32.28
C ALA A 341 6.16 6.81 -32.35
N ARG A 342 7.34 6.67 -31.75
CA ARG A 342 8.09 5.40 -31.68
C ARG A 342 7.41 4.34 -30.84
N SER A 343 6.68 4.74 -29.79
CA SER A 343 5.97 3.80 -28.93
C SER A 343 4.88 2.97 -29.63
N ARG A 344 4.44 3.39 -30.83
CA ARG A 344 3.47 2.65 -31.65
C ARG A 344 4.05 1.39 -32.29
N GLN A 345 5.38 1.26 -32.32
CA GLN A 345 6.08 0.13 -32.93
C GLN A 345 6.66 -0.82 -31.88
N GLY A 346 6.56 -0.50 -30.59
CA GLY A 346 7.18 -1.21 -29.48
C GLY A 346 7.72 -0.27 -28.42
N VAL A 347 8.41 -0.80 -27.42
CA VAL A 347 8.99 0.00 -26.33
C VAL A 347 10.09 0.91 -26.91
N PRO A 348 9.99 2.25 -26.79
CA PRO A 348 10.97 3.15 -27.38
C PRO A 348 12.28 3.18 -26.57
N ASP A 349 13.42 3.32 -27.26
CA ASP A 349 14.72 3.64 -26.64
C ASP A 349 14.77 5.13 -26.27
N VAL A 350 14.20 5.46 -25.12
CA VAL A 350 14.08 6.84 -24.65
C VAL A 350 15.44 7.52 -24.44
N PRO A 351 16.48 6.87 -23.86
CA PRO A 351 17.81 7.45 -23.76
C PRO A 351 18.44 7.81 -25.12
N ALA A 352 18.30 6.95 -26.13
CA ALA A 352 18.81 7.26 -27.48
C ALA A 352 18.13 8.50 -28.07
N LEU A 353 16.80 8.56 -27.98
CA LEU A 353 16.01 9.71 -28.44
C LEU A 353 16.38 10.99 -27.67
N ALA A 354 16.57 10.90 -26.34
CA ALA A 354 16.97 12.04 -25.53
C ALA A 354 18.32 12.62 -25.98
N LYS A 355 19.26 11.76 -26.36
CA LYS A 355 20.57 12.15 -26.91
C LYS A 355 20.43 12.90 -28.24
N GLU A 356 19.59 12.42 -29.14
CA GLU A 356 19.30 13.08 -30.43
C GLU A 356 18.69 14.48 -30.23
N HIS A 357 17.88 14.64 -29.18
CA HIS A 357 17.31 15.92 -28.78
C HIS A 357 18.26 16.80 -27.95
N GLY A 358 19.50 16.37 -27.71
CA GLY A 358 20.58 17.17 -27.15
C GLY A 358 20.84 17.00 -25.65
N VAL A 359 20.30 15.97 -25.01
CA VAL A 359 20.73 15.58 -23.65
C VAL A 359 22.17 15.08 -23.72
N ARG A 360 23.06 15.70 -22.94
CA ARG A 360 24.50 15.40 -22.97
C ARG A 360 24.86 14.08 -22.30
N ASP A 361 24.28 13.82 -21.13
CA ASP A 361 24.49 12.60 -20.37
C ASP A 361 23.19 11.81 -20.24
N THR A 362 23.07 10.78 -21.07
CA THR A 362 21.94 9.85 -21.02
C THR A 362 22.22 8.61 -20.17
N SER A 363 23.45 8.46 -19.67
CA SER A 363 23.82 7.39 -18.73
C SER A 363 23.26 7.63 -17.32
N ALA A 364 22.91 8.89 -17.01
CA ALA A 364 22.26 9.30 -15.77
C ALA A 364 20.77 8.90 -15.68
N ALA A 365 20.23 8.11 -16.61
CA ALA A 365 18.86 7.62 -16.53
C ALA A 365 18.61 6.86 -15.20
N PRO A 366 17.44 7.01 -14.54
CA PRO A 366 17.15 6.34 -13.28
C PRO A 366 17.17 4.80 -13.42
N ASP A 367 18.11 4.15 -12.73
CA ASP A 367 18.11 2.70 -12.52
C ASP A 367 17.44 2.38 -11.18
N LEU A 368 16.23 1.82 -11.23
CA LEU A 368 15.45 1.49 -10.04
C LEU A 368 16.14 0.44 -9.15
N TRP A 369 16.89 -0.51 -9.72
CA TRP A 369 17.57 -1.55 -8.96
C TRP A 369 18.77 -0.98 -8.21
N GLN A 370 19.52 -0.09 -8.84
CA GLN A 370 20.63 0.61 -8.22
C GLN A 370 20.14 1.62 -7.17
N LEU A 371 19.11 2.42 -7.48
CA LEU A 371 18.56 3.42 -6.56
C LEU A 371 17.95 2.81 -5.30
N SER A 372 17.30 1.64 -5.43
CA SER A 372 16.72 0.93 -4.27
C SER A 372 17.74 0.18 -3.42
N ARG A 373 18.94 -0.05 -3.94
CA ARG A 373 20.05 -0.69 -3.22
C ARG A 373 21.38 -0.02 -3.59
N PRO A 374 21.62 1.23 -3.13
CA PRO A 374 22.76 2.04 -3.58
C PRO A 374 24.13 1.44 -3.19
N PHE A 375 24.14 0.53 -2.21
CA PHE A 375 25.34 -0.19 -1.76
C PHE A 375 25.40 -1.64 -2.22
N ALA A 376 24.51 -2.07 -3.12
CA ALA A 376 24.59 -3.40 -3.70
C ALA A 376 25.97 -3.62 -4.32
N ARG A 377 26.58 -4.79 -4.06
CA ARG A 377 27.89 -5.21 -4.58
C ARG A 377 29.08 -4.34 -4.13
N ARG A 378 28.90 -3.47 -3.14
CA ARG A 378 30.00 -2.72 -2.52
C ARG A 378 30.42 -3.39 -1.21
N THR A 379 31.73 -3.41 -0.98
CA THR A 379 32.34 -3.74 0.31
C THR A 379 33.04 -2.49 0.85
N PHE A 380 33.11 -2.36 2.17
CA PHE A 380 33.67 -1.21 2.85
C PHE A 380 34.92 -1.62 3.62
N ALA A 381 35.85 -0.68 3.83
CA ALA A 381 37.04 -0.96 4.64
C ALA A 381 36.71 -1.20 6.12
N GLY A 382 35.56 -0.72 6.58
CA GLY A 382 35.05 -0.87 7.93
C GLY A 382 33.93 0.11 8.21
N VAL A 383 33.49 0.17 9.47
CA VAL A 383 32.34 0.97 9.93
C VAL A 383 32.43 2.44 9.52
N ALA A 384 33.56 3.09 9.80
CA ALA A 384 33.72 4.52 9.50
C ALA A 384 33.67 4.85 7.99
N ASP A 385 34.04 3.90 7.13
CA ASP A 385 33.97 4.07 5.68
C ASP A 385 32.54 3.95 5.17
N PHE A 386 31.79 2.99 5.72
CA PHE A 386 30.36 2.86 5.47
C PHE A 386 29.58 4.09 5.95
N ASP A 387 29.83 4.57 7.17
CA ASP A 387 29.12 5.71 7.75
C ASP A 387 29.27 6.97 6.88
N ARG A 388 30.48 7.25 6.37
CA ARG A 388 30.70 8.35 5.42
C ARG A 388 29.88 8.18 4.13
N ALA A 389 29.88 6.98 3.56
CA ALA A 389 29.14 6.71 2.33
C ALA A 389 27.61 6.79 2.52
N LEU A 390 27.11 6.37 3.68
CA LEU A 390 25.71 6.49 4.08
C LEU A 390 25.28 7.95 4.19
N VAL A 391 26.02 8.75 4.98
CA VAL A 391 25.71 10.18 5.17
C VAL A 391 25.73 10.92 3.84
N GLU A 392 26.69 10.61 2.97
CA GLU A 392 26.76 11.16 1.61
C GLU A 392 25.55 10.78 0.74
N ALA A 393 25.09 9.52 0.81
CA ALA A 393 23.90 9.09 0.10
C ALA A 393 22.63 9.83 0.59
N MET A 394 22.49 9.98 1.90
CA MET A 394 21.35 10.70 2.51
C MET A 394 21.36 12.19 2.17
N ARG A 395 22.53 12.84 2.17
CA ARG A 395 22.66 14.26 1.79
C ARG A 395 22.26 14.49 0.34
N ARG A 396 22.78 13.69 -0.59
CA ARG A 396 22.42 13.80 -2.02
C ARG A 396 20.93 13.58 -2.25
N ASP A 397 20.34 12.61 -1.56
CA ASP A 397 18.89 12.39 -1.64
C ASP A 397 18.09 13.62 -1.17
N LEU A 398 18.50 14.24 -0.06
CA LEU A 398 17.90 15.47 0.43
C LEU A 398 18.05 16.63 -0.57
N GLU A 399 19.20 16.80 -1.20
CA GLU A 399 19.40 17.83 -2.24
C GLU A 399 18.43 17.67 -3.40
N HIS A 400 18.24 16.44 -3.90
CA HIS A 400 17.20 16.14 -4.88
C HIS A 400 15.80 16.44 -4.35
N ALA A 401 15.53 16.06 -3.10
CA ALA A 401 14.23 16.26 -2.48
C ALA A 401 13.88 17.74 -2.31
N GLU A 402 14.83 18.60 -1.98
CA GLU A 402 14.62 20.05 -1.83
C GLU A 402 14.24 20.73 -3.15
N ARG A 403 14.85 20.29 -4.27
CA ARG A 403 14.54 20.81 -5.62
C ARG A 403 13.10 20.53 -6.04
N GLY A 404 12.50 19.43 -5.55
CA GLY A 404 11.05 19.20 -5.59
C GLY A 404 10.59 18.17 -6.61
N ASN A 405 9.32 17.76 -6.52
CA ASN A 405 8.76 16.64 -7.31
C ASN A 405 8.24 17.02 -8.71
N VAL A 406 8.57 18.20 -9.22
CA VAL A 406 8.32 18.62 -10.61
C VAL A 406 9.62 19.05 -11.30
N ASP A 407 10.45 19.84 -10.61
CA ASP A 407 11.65 20.43 -11.19
C ASP A 407 12.87 19.49 -11.14
N ASP A 408 12.99 18.67 -10.09
CA ASP A 408 14.08 17.70 -10.01
C ASP A 408 13.78 16.48 -10.88
N ALA A 409 14.67 16.19 -11.84
CA ALA A 409 14.50 15.10 -12.79
C ALA A 409 14.38 13.71 -12.10
N LEU A 410 15.12 13.48 -11.02
CA LEU A 410 15.03 12.22 -10.29
C LEU A 410 13.72 12.14 -9.50
N LYS A 411 13.36 13.16 -8.71
CA LYS A 411 12.13 13.10 -7.90
C LYS A 411 10.87 13.07 -8.74
N THR A 412 10.80 13.82 -9.85
CA THR A 412 9.65 13.79 -10.75
C THR A 412 9.49 12.44 -11.46
N SER A 413 10.60 11.80 -11.85
CA SER A 413 10.56 10.47 -12.48
C SER A 413 10.24 9.35 -11.48
N LEU A 414 10.70 9.43 -10.24
CA LEU A 414 10.29 8.48 -9.19
C LEU A 414 8.80 8.62 -8.81
N ASP A 415 8.23 9.82 -8.91
CA ASP A 415 6.80 10.04 -8.71
C ASP A 415 5.93 9.26 -9.71
N VAL A 416 6.45 8.92 -10.90
CA VAL A 416 5.77 8.03 -11.88
C VAL A 416 5.41 6.70 -11.24
N LEU A 417 6.27 6.13 -10.38
CA LEU A 417 5.98 4.88 -9.68
C LEU A 417 4.72 4.98 -8.82
N ARG A 418 4.46 6.14 -8.21
CA ARG A 418 3.26 6.41 -7.43
C ARG A 418 2.05 6.66 -8.33
N ASP A 419 2.25 7.47 -9.34
CA ASP A 419 1.22 7.97 -10.24
C ASP A 419 0.68 6.87 -11.19
N THR A 420 1.44 5.79 -11.39
CA THR A 420 1.09 4.65 -12.26
C THR A 420 0.77 3.35 -11.50
N ARG A 421 0.65 3.39 -10.16
CA ARG A 421 0.29 2.19 -9.36
C ARG A 421 -0.99 1.52 -9.85
N TRP A 422 -1.97 2.32 -10.23
CA TRP A 422 -3.26 1.83 -10.74
C TRP A 422 -3.11 1.01 -12.03
N VAL A 423 -2.15 1.34 -12.90
CA VAL A 423 -1.86 0.58 -14.14
C VAL A 423 -1.35 -0.81 -13.81
N ILE A 424 -0.38 -0.90 -12.91
CA ILE A 424 0.19 -2.19 -12.48
C ILE A 424 -0.90 -3.06 -11.85
N ARG A 425 -1.73 -2.48 -10.99
CA ARG A 425 -2.86 -3.17 -10.37
C ARG A 425 -3.84 -3.70 -11.40
N GLU A 426 -4.27 -2.88 -12.35
CA GLU A 426 -5.19 -3.30 -13.41
C GLU A 426 -4.62 -4.47 -14.25
N LEU A 427 -3.30 -4.50 -14.45
CA LEU A 427 -2.63 -5.56 -15.19
C LEU A 427 -2.41 -6.85 -14.38
N MET A 428 -2.33 -6.77 -13.05
CA MET A 428 -1.98 -7.89 -12.17
C MET A 428 -3.16 -8.52 -11.43
N ASP A 429 -4.10 -7.70 -10.95
CA ASP A 429 -5.22 -8.13 -10.10
C ASP A 429 -5.93 -9.34 -10.74
N PHE A 430 -6.36 -10.30 -9.92
CA PHE A 430 -7.09 -11.50 -10.37
C PHE A 430 -6.33 -12.37 -11.39
N ALA A 431 -5.09 -12.75 -11.05
CA ALA A 431 -4.23 -13.61 -11.88
C ALA A 431 -3.88 -13.00 -13.26
N GLY A 432 -3.76 -11.68 -13.31
CA GLY A 432 -3.29 -10.97 -14.51
C GLY A 432 -1.85 -11.29 -14.90
N PHE A 433 -1.04 -11.82 -13.97
CA PHE A 433 0.31 -12.32 -14.19
C PHE A 433 0.37 -13.84 -14.06
N HIS A 434 1.29 -14.47 -14.81
CA HIS A 434 1.65 -15.88 -14.57
C HIS A 434 2.07 -16.11 -13.12
N PRO A 435 1.85 -17.30 -12.54
CA PRO A 435 2.16 -17.57 -11.12
C PRO A 435 3.60 -17.24 -10.72
N ARG A 436 4.58 -17.64 -11.56
CA ARG A 436 6.00 -17.34 -11.35
C ARG A 436 6.29 -15.83 -11.41
N ALA A 437 5.69 -15.11 -12.36
CA ALA A 437 5.85 -13.68 -12.51
C ALA A 437 5.21 -12.90 -11.35
N HIS A 438 4.04 -13.34 -10.86
CA HIS A 438 3.40 -12.78 -9.67
C HIS A 438 4.29 -12.94 -8.42
N ARG A 439 4.82 -14.15 -8.18
CA ARG A 439 5.74 -14.41 -7.07
C ARG A 439 7.00 -13.52 -7.16
N ALA A 440 7.60 -13.43 -8.34
CA ALA A 440 8.80 -12.60 -8.56
C ALA A 440 8.51 -11.11 -8.37
N PHE A 441 7.35 -10.63 -8.84
CA PHE A 441 6.91 -9.26 -8.65
C PHE A 441 6.82 -8.89 -7.16
N LEU A 442 6.17 -9.72 -6.34
CA LEU A 442 6.03 -9.47 -4.90
C LEU A 442 7.38 -9.55 -4.18
N ALA A 443 8.24 -10.48 -4.57
CA ALA A 443 9.54 -10.69 -3.91
C ALA A 443 10.59 -9.60 -4.23
N ASP A 444 10.64 -9.10 -5.46
CA ASP A 444 11.67 -8.15 -5.90
C ASP A 444 11.14 -6.75 -6.22
N PHE A 445 10.15 -6.62 -7.10
CA PHE A 445 9.73 -5.30 -7.58
C PHE A 445 8.90 -4.52 -6.56
N ALA A 446 7.87 -5.13 -5.96
CA ALA A 446 7.00 -4.48 -4.99
C ALA A 446 7.75 -3.79 -3.82
N PRO A 447 8.76 -4.41 -3.18
CA PRO A 447 9.52 -3.72 -2.13
C PRO A 447 10.41 -2.59 -2.66
N ARG A 448 10.93 -2.67 -3.89
CA ARG A 448 11.72 -1.58 -4.50
C ARG A 448 10.85 -0.39 -4.85
N HIS A 449 9.70 -0.67 -5.43
CA HIS A 449 8.67 0.32 -5.71
C HIS A 449 8.25 1.04 -4.42
N SER A 450 7.98 0.30 -3.35
CA SER A 450 7.63 0.86 -2.05
C SER A 450 8.76 1.74 -1.49
N PHE A 451 10.01 1.28 -1.57
CA PHE A 451 11.18 2.03 -1.11
C PHE A 451 11.37 3.36 -1.87
N LEU A 452 11.21 3.35 -3.19
CA LEU A 452 11.46 4.53 -4.03
C LEU A 452 10.29 5.53 -4.06
N ALA A 453 9.06 5.07 -3.83
CA ALA A 453 7.86 5.86 -4.07
C ALA A 453 7.08 6.26 -2.80
N ALA A 454 7.41 5.72 -1.62
CA ALA A 454 6.64 5.93 -0.39
C ALA A 454 7.30 6.88 0.63
N GLY A 455 8.44 7.48 0.30
CA GLY A 455 9.35 8.23 1.18
C GLY A 455 8.72 9.12 2.26
N PRO A 456 9.43 9.34 3.40
CA PRO A 456 8.94 10.19 4.48
C PRO A 456 9.04 11.69 4.10
N PRO A 457 8.45 12.59 4.92
CA PRO A 457 8.76 14.01 4.87
C PRO A 457 10.27 14.26 4.95
N ARG A 458 10.79 15.23 4.19
CA ARG A 458 12.22 15.62 4.17
C ARG A 458 12.82 15.80 5.56
N ILE A 459 12.07 16.43 6.45
CA ILE A 459 12.51 16.68 7.83
C ILE A 459 12.81 15.39 8.61
N ARG A 460 12.12 14.27 8.32
CA ARG A 460 12.39 12.98 8.98
C ARG A 460 13.76 12.41 8.63
N VAL A 461 14.21 12.61 7.40
CA VAL A 461 15.56 12.20 6.98
C VAL A 461 16.60 13.07 7.69
N ARG A 462 16.35 14.38 7.82
CA ARG A 462 17.23 15.28 8.59
C ARG A 462 17.30 14.87 10.07
N TYR A 463 16.18 14.47 10.68
CA TYR A 463 16.16 13.94 12.05
C TYR A 463 16.98 12.65 12.21
N ALA A 464 16.88 11.71 11.26
CA ALA A 464 17.71 10.52 11.29
C ALA A 464 19.22 10.86 11.18
N MET A 465 19.59 11.83 10.34
CA MET A 465 20.98 12.30 10.23
C MET A 465 21.47 12.93 11.54
N ALA A 466 20.66 13.77 12.19
CA ALA A 466 21.01 14.39 13.47
C ALA A 466 21.21 13.35 14.59
N LEU A 467 20.43 12.27 14.59
CA LEU A 467 20.60 11.16 15.55
C LEU A 467 21.84 10.31 15.27
N ILE A 468 22.24 10.16 13.99
CA ILE A 468 23.52 9.54 13.62
C ILE A 468 24.67 10.39 14.15
N GLU A 469 24.62 11.70 13.95
CA GLU A 469 25.63 12.64 14.45
C GLU A 469 25.70 12.64 15.99
N ALA A 470 24.56 12.56 16.67
CA ALA A 470 24.48 12.44 18.13
C ALA A 470 24.95 11.07 18.68
N GLY A 471 25.25 10.10 17.80
CA GLY A 471 25.68 8.75 18.20
C GLY A 471 24.59 7.87 18.80
N LEU A 472 23.31 8.25 18.65
CA LEU A 472 22.16 7.50 19.15
C LEU A 472 21.58 6.52 18.12
N LEU A 473 21.83 6.76 16.83
CA LEU A 473 21.40 5.92 15.73
C LEU A 473 22.60 5.44 14.90
N ARG A 474 22.73 4.12 14.73
CA ARG A 474 23.73 3.52 13.86
C ARG A 474 23.07 2.59 12.85
N VAL A 475 23.37 2.78 11.56
CA VAL A 475 23.02 1.80 10.53
C VAL A 475 24.15 0.78 10.43
N VAL A 476 23.82 -0.52 10.52
CA VAL A 476 24.84 -1.58 10.61
C VAL A 476 25.56 -1.85 9.29
N GLY A 477 24.86 -1.71 8.17
CA GLY A 477 25.40 -1.95 6.83
C GLY A 477 24.36 -2.54 5.87
N PRO A 478 24.64 -2.61 4.55
CA PRO A 478 23.74 -3.22 3.58
C PRO A 478 23.64 -4.73 3.78
N GLY A 479 22.51 -5.32 3.39
CA GLY A 479 22.28 -6.75 3.56
C GLY A 479 22.37 -7.21 5.03
N THR A 480 21.89 -6.38 5.97
CA THR A 480 21.99 -6.71 7.41
C THR A 480 21.36 -8.06 7.72
N ARG A 481 22.08 -8.89 8.46
CA ARG A 481 21.59 -10.12 9.07
C ARG A 481 21.27 -9.88 10.53
N PHE A 482 20.24 -10.59 10.99
CA PHE A 482 19.74 -10.55 12.36
C PHE A 482 19.77 -12.00 12.85
N THR A 483 20.58 -12.27 13.86
CA THR A 483 20.79 -13.62 14.39
C THR A 483 20.68 -13.61 15.91
N ALA A 484 20.42 -14.79 16.48
CA ALA A 484 20.60 -15.03 17.90
C ALA A 484 22.00 -15.59 18.15
N ASP A 485 22.66 -15.12 19.20
CA ASP A 485 23.90 -15.68 19.73
C ASP A 485 23.58 -16.34 21.08
N ALA A 486 23.59 -17.68 21.08
CA ALA A 486 23.25 -18.47 22.25
C ALA A 486 24.38 -18.54 23.29
N GLU A 487 25.63 -18.28 22.91
CA GLU A 487 26.75 -18.28 23.86
C GLU A 487 26.81 -16.95 24.62
N ALA A 488 26.55 -15.85 23.91
CA ALA A 488 26.51 -14.51 24.50
C ALA A 488 25.11 -14.09 25.01
N ASP A 489 24.10 -14.96 24.85
CA ASP A 489 22.71 -14.71 25.24
C ASP A 489 22.19 -13.34 24.75
N THR A 490 22.42 -13.02 23.48
CA THR A 490 22.11 -11.72 22.87
C THR A 490 21.61 -11.87 21.42
N PHE A 491 20.96 -10.83 20.91
CA PHE A 491 20.76 -10.70 19.46
C PHE A 491 21.98 -10.05 18.82
N VAL A 492 22.26 -10.36 17.55
CA VAL A 492 23.36 -9.74 16.81
C VAL A 492 22.88 -9.22 15.47
N LEU A 493 23.19 -7.96 15.19
CA LEU A 493 23.03 -7.34 13.88
C LEU A 493 24.40 -7.26 13.22
N SER A 494 24.53 -7.72 11.97
CA SER A 494 25.81 -7.67 11.25
C SER A 494 25.62 -7.50 9.74
N SER A 495 26.64 -6.97 9.07
CA SER A 495 26.71 -6.87 7.60
C SER A 495 28.06 -7.40 7.10
N ASP A 496 28.03 -8.39 6.20
CA ASP A 496 29.25 -8.93 5.57
C ASP A 496 30.02 -7.88 4.75
N ALA A 497 29.29 -6.89 4.22
CA ALA A 497 29.90 -5.83 3.43
C ALA A 497 30.72 -4.85 4.29
N VAL A 498 30.55 -4.87 5.61
CA VAL A 498 31.15 -3.91 6.55
C VAL A 498 31.87 -4.68 7.66
N PRO A 499 33.20 -4.90 7.55
CA PRO A 499 33.99 -5.50 8.62
C PRO A 499 33.84 -4.72 9.94
N GLY A 500 33.69 -5.44 11.06
CA GLY A 500 33.50 -4.85 12.39
C GLY A 500 32.10 -4.24 12.61
N SER A 501 31.12 -4.54 11.76
CA SER A 501 29.76 -4.03 11.89
C SER A 501 28.91 -4.68 12.98
N ALA A 502 29.33 -5.82 13.53
CA ALA A 502 28.54 -6.58 14.49
C ALA A 502 28.14 -5.72 15.72
N VAL A 503 26.85 -5.69 16.04
CA VAL A 503 26.31 -5.02 17.23
C VAL A 503 25.45 -6.01 18.02
N PRO A 504 25.80 -6.33 19.27
CA PRO A 504 24.93 -7.08 20.17
C PRO A 504 23.75 -6.21 20.63
N ALA A 505 22.59 -6.81 20.86
CA ALA A 505 21.38 -6.11 21.26
C ALA A 505 20.52 -6.95 22.23
N ASP A 506 19.97 -6.28 23.24
CA ASP A 506 19.09 -6.90 24.26
C ASP A 506 17.63 -6.88 23.80
N VAL A 507 17.28 -5.90 22.98
CA VAL A 507 15.95 -5.72 22.41
C VAL A 507 16.07 -5.77 20.90
N LEU A 508 15.23 -6.57 20.25
CA LEU A 508 15.10 -6.60 18.80
C LEU A 508 13.67 -6.23 18.40
N ILE A 509 13.51 -5.15 17.65
CA ILE A 509 12.24 -4.67 17.13
C ILE A 509 12.15 -5.00 15.65
N ASP A 510 11.12 -5.72 15.24
CA ASP A 510 10.77 -5.77 13.82
C ASP A 510 9.96 -4.53 13.47
N ALA A 511 10.56 -3.58 12.75
CA ALA A 511 9.89 -2.35 12.37
C ALA A 511 8.97 -2.54 11.16
N ARG A 512 8.93 -3.71 10.52
CA ARG A 512 8.10 -3.91 9.33
C ARG A 512 6.64 -4.14 9.71
N ILE A 513 5.74 -3.69 8.84
CA ILE A 513 4.33 -4.06 8.94
C ILE A 513 4.18 -5.51 8.47
N PRO A 514 3.48 -6.39 9.20
CA PRO A 514 3.27 -7.77 8.78
C PRO A 514 2.55 -7.84 7.42
N ASP A 515 3.07 -8.68 6.53
CA ASP A 515 2.40 -8.97 5.26
C ASP A 515 1.14 -9.80 5.50
N PRO A 516 -0.03 -9.43 4.92
CA PRO A 516 -1.26 -10.19 5.08
C PRO A 516 -1.15 -11.61 4.55
N ASP A 517 -1.69 -12.55 5.33
CA ASP A 517 -1.81 -13.95 4.95
C ASP A 517 -2.94 -14.59 5.75
N VAL A 518 -4.05 -14.86 5.09
CA VAL A 518 -5.25 -15.40 5.75
C VAL A 518 -5.03 -16.79 6.32
N THR A 519 -4.14 -17.60 5.74
CA THR A 519 -3.87 -18.96 6.22
C THR A 519 -3.08 -18.98 7.53
N ARG A 520 -2.37 -17.88 7.81
CA ARG A 520 -1.58 -17.69 9.04
C ARG A 520 -2.19 -16.69 10.01
N ASP A 521 -3.29 -16.04 9.66
CA ASP A 521 -3.98 -15.08 10.55
C ASP A 521 -4.67 -15.85 11.69
N PRO A 522 -4.22 -15.66 12.95
CA PRO A 522 -4.79 -16.37 14.10
C PRO A 522 -6.12 -15.76 14.57
N SER A 523 -6.62 -14.68 13.94
CA SER A 523 -7.86 -14.04 14.38
C SER A 523 -9.03 -15.04 14.35
N PRO A 524 -9.88 -15.09 15.41
CA PRO A 524 -10.99 -16.04 15.46
C PRO A 524 -11.90 -15.97 14.23
N LEU A 525 -12.18 -14.76 13.74
CA LEU A 525 -13.02 -14.56 12.55
C LEU A 525 -12.40 -15.22 11.30
N THR A 526 -11.13 -14.96 11.00
CA THR A 526 -10.48 -15.53 9.81
C THR A 526 -10.41 -17.04 9.87
N VAL A 527 -9.98 -17.60 11.01
CA VAL A 527 -9.93 -19.06 11.25
C VAL A 527 -11.32 -19.70 11.06
N ASN A 528 -12.35 -19.05 11.60
CA ASN A 528 -13.74 -19.51 11.53
C ASN A 528 -14.31 -19.51 10.11
N LEU A 529 -14.00 -18.48 9.32
CA LEU A 529 -14.45 -18.34 7.94
C LEU A 529 -13.75 -19.34 7.01
N LEU A 530 -12.43 -19.52 7.16
CA LEU A 530 -11.66 -20.52 6.40
C LEU A 530 -12.13 -21.94 6.70
N ARG A 531 -12.29 -22.28 7.98
CA ARG A 531 -12.76 -23.61 8.40
C ARG A 531 -14.14 -23.97 7.84
N ARG A 532 -15.03 -22.99 7.71
CA ARG A 532 -16.37 -23.19 7.13
C ARG A 532 -16.39 -23.13 5.60
N GLY A 533 -15.28 -22.79 4.96
CA GLY A 533 -15.21 -22.59 3.51
C GLY A 533 -16.07 -21.41 3.03
N VAL A 534 -16.37 -20.43 3.90
CA VAL A 534 -17.11 -19.21 3.54
C VAL A 534 -16.25 -18.30 2.68
N TRP A 535 -14.95 -18.27 2.96
CA TRP A 535 -13.96 -17.69 2.07
C TRP A 535 -12.73 -18.60 1.98
N THR A 536 -11.92 -18.42 0.96
CA THR A 536 -10.74 -19.23 0.66
C THR A 536 -9.54 -18.35 0.34
N GLU A 537 -8.34 -18.93 0.37
CA GLU A 537 -7.14 -18.27 -0.13
C GLU A 537 -7.20 -18.16 -1.67
N PHE A 538 -6.75 -17.04 -2.21
CA PHE A 538 -6.54 -16.88 -3.64
C PHE A 538 -5.28 -17.62 -4.09
N VAL A 539 -5.47 -18.54 -5.03
CA VAL A 539 -4.38 -19.29 -5.66
C VAL A 539 -4.29 -18.86 -7.12
N ASN A 540 -3.13 -18.32 -7.51
CA ASN A 540 -2.86 -17.99 -8.90
C ASN A 540 -2.34 -19.23 -9.65
N GLY A 541 -3.07 -19.68 -10.68
CA GLY A 541 -2.73 -20.85 -11.48
C GLY A 541 -3.13 -22.17 -10.83
N GLU A 542 -2.75 -23.27 -11.49
CA GLU A 542 -3.09 -24.64 -11.10
C GLU A 542 -1.85 -25.55 -11.19
N GLY A 543 -1.93 -26.74 -10.58
CA GLY A 543 -0.85 -27.73 -10.61
C GLY A 543 0.42 -27.28 -9.87
N ASP A 544 1.56 -27.79 -10.32
CA ASP A 544 2.86 -27.59 -9.64
C ASP A 544 3.34 -26.13 -9.65
N ASP A 545 2.86 -25.32 -10.59
CA ASP A 545 3.19 -23.90 -10.69
C ASP A 545 2.24 -22.99 -9.90
N ALA A 546 1.21 -23.54 -9.24
CA ALA A 546 0.25 -22.76 -8.48
C ALA A 546 0.94 -21.89 -7.41
N PHE A 547 0.46 -20.64 -7.28
CA PHE A 547 0.98 -19.69 -6.31
C PHE A 547 -0.13 -19.27 -5.33
N PRO A 548 -0.18 -19.88 -4.13
CA PRO A 548 -1.02 -19.39 -3.03
C PRO A 548 -0.51 -18.03 -2.55
N THR A 549 -1.37 -17.01 -2.56
CA THR A 549 -0.95 -15.61 -2.37
C THR A 549 -1.14 -15.09 -0.95
N GLY A 550 -1.86 -15.82 -0.09
CA GLY A 550 -2.26 -15.38 1.25
C GLY A 550 -3.44 -14.39 1.27
N GLY A 551 -3.92 -13.92 0.11
CA GLY A 551 -5.10 -13.04 0.02
C GLY A 551 -6.41 -13.82 0.00
N VAL A 552 -7.53 -13.20 0.38
CA VAL A 552 -8.86 -13.79 0.19
C VAL A 552 -9.18 -13.86 -1.30
N ALA A 553 -9.62 -15.03 -1.77
CA ALA A 553 -10.20 -15.20 -3.09
C ALA A 553 -11.54 -14.48 -3.17
N VAL A 554 -11.63 -13.47 -4.02
CA VAL A 554 -12.84 -12.67 -4.23
C VAL A 554 -13.16 -12.58 -5.73
N THR A 555 -14.43 -12.36 -6.05
CA THR A 555 -14.84 -11.93 -7.40
C THR A 555 -14.24 -10.55 -7.72
N ARG A 556 -14.36 -10.13 -8.98
CA ARG A 556 -14.31 -8.69 -9.29
C ARG A 556 -15.40 -7.94 -8.50
N ALA A 557 -15.36 -6.61 -8.52
CA ALA A 557 -16.34 -5.76 -7.85
C ALA A 557 -17.77 -6.35 -8.02
N PRO A 558 -18.51 -6.60 -6.92
CA PRO A 558 -18.36 -5.99 -5.60
C PRO A 558 -17.53 -6.81 -4.59
N PHE A 559 -16.66 -7.72 -5.04
CA PHE A 559 -15.71 -8.47 -4.21
C PHE A 559 -16.35 -9.47 -3.23
N HIS A 560 -17.26 -10.29 -3.75
CA HIS A 560 -17.81 -11.42 -3.01
C HIS A 560 -16.71 -12.48 -2.79
N PRO A 561 -16.55 -13.00 -1.56
CA PRO A 561 -15.58 -14.07 -1.33
C PRO A 561 -16.00 -15.35 -2.06
N LEU A 562 -15.02 -16.12 -2.51
CA LEU A 562 -15.23 -17.44 -3.11
C LEU A 562 -15.21 -18.52 -2.03
N THR A 563 -16.29 -19.29 -1.97
CA THR A 563 -16.44 -20.45 -1.09
C THR A 563 -15.52 -21.59 -1.49
N ALA A 564 -15.39 -22.61 -0.64
CA ALA A 564 -14.62 -23.83 -0.94
C ALA A 564 -15.05 -24.54 -2.25
N ASP A 565 -16.32 -24.38 -2.63
CA ASP A 565 -16.86 -24.93 -3.89
C ASP A 565 -16.63 -24.00 -5.11
N GLY A 566 -15.89 -22.90 -4.94
CA GLY A 566 -15.63 -21.90 -5.97
C GLY A 566 -16.81 -20.98 -6.28
N ARG A 567 -17.92 -21.05 -5.53
CA ARG A 567 -19.09 -20.18 -5.73
C ARG A 567 -18.92 -18.86 -4.98
N PRO A 568 -19.31 -17.70 -5.56
CA PRO A 568 -19.37 -16.44 -4.84
C PRO A 568 -20.41 -16.47 -3.73
N GLU A 569 -20.04 -16.02 -2.53
CA GLU A 569 -20.96 -15.81 -1.42
C GLU A 569 -21.52 -14.38 -1.48
N THR A 570 -22.68 -14.22 -2.10
CA THR A 570 -23.25 -12.92 -2.47
C THR A 570 -23.81 -12.12 -1.30
N GLY A 571 -23.99 -12.74 -0.13
CA GLY A 571 -24.36 -12.04 1.09
C GLY A 571 -23.19 -11.32 1.78
N LEU A 572 -21.95 -11.58 1.34
CA LEU A 572 -20.71 -11.07 1.91
C LEU A 572 -19.93 -10.27 0.86
N THR A 573 -19.25 -9.20 1.29
CA THR A 573 -18.23 -8.51 0.48
C THR A 573 -16.97 -8.35 1.29
N VAL A 574 -15.81 -8.38 0.65
CA VAL A 574 -14.50 -8.26 1.30
C VAL A 574 -13.69 -7.19 0.59
N LEU A 575 -13.25 -6.16 1.33
CA LEU A 575 -12.55 -5.01 0.74
C LEU A 575 -11.37 -4.58 1.62
N GLY A 576 -10.24 -4.26 0.99
CA GLY A 576 -9.04 -3.76 1.68
C GLY A 576 -8.01 -4.86 1.93
N LEU A 577 -7.30 -4.77 3.07
CA LEU A 577 -6.16 -5.63 3.39
C LEU A 577 -6.41 -7.14 3.30
N PRO A 578 -7.61 -7.69 3.58
CA PRO A 578 -7.83 -9.12 3.44
C PRO A 578 -7.70 -9.58 1.98
N THR A 579 -7.87 -8.67 1.01
CA THR A 579 -7.73 -8.96 -0.42
C THR A 579 -6.33 -8.63 -0.97
N GLU A 580 -5.37 -8.24 -0.12
CA GLU A 580 -3.98 -8.02 -0.55
C GLU A 580 -3.40 -9.30 -1.17
N HIS A 581 -2.62 -9.16 -2.24
CA HIS A 581 -2.08 -10.22 -3.09
C HIS A 581 -3.10 -10.97 -3.97
N THR A 582 -4.41 -10.86 -3.74
CA THR A 582 -5.43 -11.06 -4.80
C THR A 582 -5.51 -9.81 -5.67
N ARG A 583 -5.45 -8.67 -4.98
CA ARG A 583 -5.32 -7.33 -5.50
C ARG A 583 -4.06 -6.71 -4.92
N TRP A 584 -3.34 -5.93 -5.70
CA TRP A 584 -2.11 -5.33 -5.22
C TRP A 584 -2.34 -3.93 -4.64
N PHE A 585 -1.61 -3.59 -3.58
CA PHE A 585 -1.56 -2.24 -3.02
C PHE A 585 -2.92 -1.78 -2.47
N THR A 586 -3.55 -2.63 -1.66
CA THR A 586 -4.82 -2.34 -0.96
C THR A 586 -4.63 -1.51 0.32
N LEU A 587 -3.38 -1.37 0.80
CA LEU A 587 -2.93 -0.58 1.97
C LEU A 587 -3.16 0.95 1.86
N VAL A 588 -3.94 1.40 0.88
CA VAL A 588 -4.30 2.80 0.69
C VAL A 588 -5.23 3.25 1.81
N GLY A 589 -4.77 4.22 2.61
CA GLY A 589 -5.51 4.77 3.75
C GLY A 589 -6.41 5.97 3.44
N SER A 590 -6.47 6.45 2.19
CA SER A 590 -7.30 7.61 1.83
C SER A 590 -7.50 7.75 0.32
N GLY A 591 -8.51 8.53 -0.08
CA GLY A 591 -8.64 9.05 -1.45
C GLY A 591 -7.76 10.28 -1.70
N ARG A 592 -7.64 10.66 -2.97
CA ARG A 592 -7.09 11.96 -3.40
C ARG A 592 -8.25 12.86 -3.85
N PRO A 593 -8.27 14.15 -3.48
CA PRO A 593 -9.27 15.08 -4.00
C PRO A 593 -9.33 15.08 -5.53
N GLY A 594 -10.55 15.20 -6.08
CA GLY A 594 -10.77 15.23 -7.53
C GLY A 594 -11.54 14.00 -8.04
N PRO A 595 -11.17 13.47 -9.23
CA PRO A 595 -11.89 12.33 -9.82
C PRO A 595 -11.87 11.09 -8.93
N TRP A 596 -12.95 10.32 -8.97
CA TRP A 596 -13.00 9.03 -8.27
C TRP A 596 -11.88 8.12 -8.74
N ASN A 597 -11.06 7.69 -7.79
CA ASN A 597 -10.13 6.59 -7.96
C ASN A 597 -10.79 5.28 -7.50
N GLU A 598 -10.05 4.17 -7.60
CA GLU A 598 -10.50 2.86 -7.12
C GLU A 598 -10.93 2.83 -5.65
N PHE A 599 -10.35 3.67 -4.78
CA PHE A 599 -10.70 3.69 -3.37
C PHE A 599 -12.18 4.02 -3.18
N ILE A 600 -12.67 5.01 -3.92
CA ILE A 600 -14.07 5.43 -3.91
C ILE A 600 -14.95 4.50 -4.78
N ARG A 601 -14.48 4.09 -5.97
CA ARG A 601 -15.26 3.20 -6.85
C ARG A 601 -15.53 1.84 -6.21
N ASP A 602 -14.54 1.25 -5.54
CA ASP A 602 -14.70 -0.02 -4.86
C ASP A 602 -15.68 0.09 -3.69
N ALA A 603 -15.57 1.16 -2.90
CA ALA A 603 -16.49 1.45 -1.81
C ALA A 603 -17.93 1.65 -2.32
N ASP A 604 -18.10 2.31 -3.46
CA ASP A 604 -19.40 2.54 -4.07
C ASP A 604 -20.03 1.25 -4.63
N ALA A 605 -19.23 0.38 -5.24
CA ALA A 605 -19.68 -0.93 -5.71
C ALA A 605 -20.12 -1.84 -4.54
N VAL A 606 -19.36 -1.85 -3.45
CA VAL A 606 -19.72 -2.57 -2.22
C VAL A 606 -20.99 -1.98 -1.59
N ALA A 607 -21.10 -0.66 -1.52
CA ALA A 607 -22.29 0.02 -1.02
C ALA A 607 -23.54 -0.31 -1.86
N ALA A 608 -23.42 -0.36 -3.18
CA ALA A 608 -24.50 -0.78 -4.07
C ALA A 608 -24.95 -2.22 -3.77
N ALA A 609 -24.01 -3.17 -3.75
CA ALA A 609 -24.31 -4.58 -3.49
C ALA A 609 -24.88 -4.84 -2.08
N ALA A 610 -24.44 -4.05 -1.08
CA ALA A 610 -24.96 -4.13 0.27
C ALA A 610 -26.40 -3.61 0.42
N LEU A 611 -26.92 -2.85 -0.56
CA LEU A 611 -28.32 -2.41 -0.58
C LEU A 611 -29.24 -3.36 -1.37
N GLU A 612 -28.67 -4.29 -2.13
CA GLU A 612 -29.45 -5.26 -2.91
C GLU A 612 -30.17 -6.26 -2.00
N THR A 613 -31.36 -6.71 -2.43
CA THR A 613 -32.11 -7.77 -1.75
C THR A 613 -31.52 -9.13 -2.12
N ALA A 614 -31.23 -9.99 -1.13
CA ALA A 614 -30.87 -11.38 -1.44
C ALA A 614 -32.11 -12.09 -2.02
N PRO A 615 -31.95 -12.91 -3.07
CA PRO A 615 -32.97 -13.88 -3.41
C PRO A 615 -33.24 -14.74 -2.17
N ARG A 616 -34.49 -14.81 -1.71
CA ARG A 616 -34.89 -15.74 -0.65
C ARG A 616 -34.72 -17.14 -1.23
N THR A 617 -33.66 -17.86 -0.87
CA THR A 617 -33.46 -19.25 -1.29
C THR A 617 -34.49 -20.12 -0.58
N GLY A 618 -35.60 -20.36 -1.28
CA GLY A 618 -36.76 -21.10 -0.78
C GLY A 618 -37.82 -21.29 -1.86
N ALA A 619 -37.43 -21.82 -3.01
CA ALA A 619 -38.28 -22.55 -3.96
C ALA A 619 -37.37 -23.27 -4.96
N ASP A 620 -37.62 -24.58 -5.16
CA ASP A 620 -36.93 -25.46 -6.10
C ASP A 620 -36.60 -24.79 -7.44
N THR A 621 -35.31 -24.61 -7.71
CA THR A 621 -34.80 -24.63 -9.08
C THR A 621 -33.58 -25.53 -9.11
N THR A 622 -33.73 -26.66 -9.79
CA THR A 622 -32.65 -27.60 -10.10
C THR A 622 -31.50 -26.84 -10.78
N PRO A 623 -30.25 -26.94 -10.30
CA PRO A 623 -29.13 -26.20 -10.89
C PRO A 623 -28.76 -26.82 -12.24
N THR A 624 -28.88 -26.06 -13.33
CA THR A 624 -28.17 -26.35 -14.57
C THR A 624 -26.70 -25.97 -14.37
N ALA A 625 -25.79 -26.92 -14.57
CA ALA A 625 -24.35 -26.70 -14.42
C ALA A 625 -23.84 -25.55 -15.30
N PRO A 626 -22.93 -24.68 -14.81
CA PRO A 626 -22.31 -23.67 -15.65
C PRO A 626 -21.31 -24.34 -16.61
N ALA A 627 -21.48 -24.08 -17.90
CA ALA A 627 -20.50 -24.44 -18.93
C ALA A 627 -19.18 -23.69 -18.68
N ALA A 628 -18.07 -24.38 -18.88
CA ALA A 628 -16.72 -23.83 -18.82
C ALA A 628 -16.61 -22.54 -19.66
N ALA A 629 -16.07 -21.48 -19.06
CA ALA A 629 -15.89 -20.19 -19.70
C ALA A 629 -14.86 -20.29 -20.84
N THR A 630 -15.35 -20.40 -22.07
CA THR A 630 -14.57 -20.07 -23.28
C THR A 630 -14.38 -18.57 -23.39
N ALA A 631 -13.17 -18.16 -23.78
CA ALA A 631 -12.73 -16.78 -24.00
C ALA A 631 -13.71 -15.95 -24.87
N PRO A 632 -13.83 -14.63 -24.66
CA PRO A 632 -14.74 -13.80 -25.44
C PRO A 632 -14.28 -13.69 -26.89
N ALA A 633 -15.21 -13.99 -27.81
CA ALA A 633 -15.06 -13.77 -29.24
C ALA A 633 -14.99 -12.27 -29.57
N ALA A 634 -14.16 -11.93 -30.56
CA ALA A 634 -14.03 -10.60 -31.16
C ALA A 634 -15.34 -10.16 -31.85
N PRO A 635 -15.61 -8.84 -31.98
CA PRO A 635 -16.83 -8.34 -32.62
C PRO A 635 -16.85 -8.61 -34.14
N PRO A 636 -18.04 -8.65 -34.77
CA PRO A 636 -18.21 -9.12 -36.14
C PRO A 636 -17.67 -8.10 -37.16
N VAL A 637 -16.98 -8.63 -38.17
CA VAL A 637 -16.61 -7.93 -39.40
C VAL A 637 -17.68 -8.21 -40.45
N ASP A 638 -18.24 -7.16 -41.03
CA ASP A 638 -19.25 -7.21 -42.10
C ASP A 638 -18.63 -7.70 -43.43
N PRO A 639 -19.29 -8.54 -44.25
CA PRO A 639 -18.67 -9.21 -45.39
C PRO A 639 -18.94 -8.51 -46.72
N ALA A 640 -17.90 -8.26 -47.51
CA ALA A 640 -17.98 -8.08 -48.96
C ALA A 640 -16.66 -8.49 -49.67
N LEU A 641 -16.68 -9.73 -50.21
CA LEU A 641 -16.06 -10.35 -51.42
C LEU A 641 -15.03 -9.57 -52.31
N PRO A 642 -14.26 -10.24 -53.23
CA PRO A 642 -13.87 -11.67 -53.33
C PRO A 642 -12.39 -11.98 -53.72
N ALA A 643 -12.00 -13.24 -53.45
CA ALA A 643 -11.15 -14.19 -54.18
C ALA A 643 -9.96 -13.77 -55.09
N ALA A 644 -8.77 -14.29 -54.76
CA ALA A 644 -7.77 -14.96 -55.62
C ALA A 644 -6.55 -15.27 -54.71
N GLY A 645 -5.82 -16.39 -54.74
CA GLY A 645 -5.75 -17.61 -55.52
C GLY A 645 -4.72 -18.52 -54.83
N GLU A 646 -4.72 -19.78 -55.21
CA GLU A 646 -3.86 -20.87 -54.72
C GLU A 646 -2.34 -20.56 -54.81
N GLU A 647 -1.55 -21.06 -53.87
CA GLU A 647 -0.38 -21.93 -54.18
C GLU A 647 0.28 -22.52 -52.91
N THR A 648 0.16 -23.85 -52.79
CA THR A 648 1.19 -24.86 -52.52
C THR A 648 2.30 -24.66 -51.45
N ALA A 649 2.34 -25.67 -50.57
CA ALA A 649 3.39 -26.13 -49.63
C ALA A 649 4.82 -26.26 -50.25
N PRO A 650 5.91 -26.65 -49.52
CA PRO A 650 5.94 -27.32 -48.22
C PRO A 650 7.10 -26.95 -47.25
N ALA A 651 7.05 -27.59 -46.06
CA ALA A 651 8.18 -27.74 -45.13
C ALA A 651 9.40 -28.45 -45.78
N PRO A 652 10.59 -28.33 -45.17
CA PRO A 652 11.03 -29.47 -44.36
C PRO A 652 11.76 -29.10 -43.06
N GLU A 653 12.01 -30.18 -42.34
CA GLU A 653 12.45 -30.41 -40.97
C GLU A 653 14.00 -30.30 -40.80
N PRO A 654 14.64 -30.77 -39.70
CA PRO A 654 15.56 -29.97 -38.87
C PRO A 654 17.03 -30.44 -38.91
N GLU A 655 17.95 -29.66 -38.35
CA GLU A 655 19.33 -30.02 -37.95
C GLU A 655 19.99 -28.73 -37.41
N GLY A 656 20.86 -28.64 -36.42
CA GLY A 656 21.65 -29.56 -35.61
C GLY A 656 22.66 -28.69 -34.83
N VAL A 657 22.93 -29.06 -33.58
CA VAL A 657 24.01 -28.53 -32.70
C VAL A 657 25.34 -29.13 -33.17
N PRO A 658 26.51 -28.43 -33.22
CA PRO A 658 27.41 -28.18 -32.06
C PRO A 658 28.24 -26.86 -32.17
N VAL A 659 28.97 -26.30 -31.18
CA VAL A 659 29.72 -26.74 -29.99
C VAL A 659 29.60 -25.65 -28.92
#